data_AF-A0A922SU64-F1
#
_entry.id   AF-A0A922SU64-F1
#
_cell.length_a   1.000
_cell.length_b   1.000
_cell.length_c   1.000
_cell.angle_alpha   90.00
_cell.angle_beta   90.00
_cell.angle_gamma   90.00
#
_symmetry.space_group_name_H-M   'P 1'
#
loop_
_entity.id
_entity.type
_entity.pdbx_description
1 polymer ?
#
loop_
_entity_poly.entity_id
_entity_poly.type
_entity_poly.pdbx_seq_one_letter_code
_entity_poly.pdbx_strand_id
1 'polypeptide(L)'
;MSSSTPDLSEFLDPPLCANTDRMVDSEISPCKEKATMVCSKCFLVQYCCKACQVTDWKRHKPICTSEHLKETYLPRYVKECRIPFGGPPDQPGFDITSFGSLQYLWGNMPALDILNADKNEGKDIMKRDINLLFAASGDMRNVVKTVVGLPKGYAGNCVVVMNDWNFTITARNAMMLLAAMHFEPETAVPIIMHLWYSQVCDKIKHKSTELDQAKTFNFGDRSICLALKKGAWVELSKMFTSPDQLSSHRAMQIRQHTTCAPRRVDFVDKALYQMPPGRRTGTWKFRLEGLLVPYGTSRKPFVYPNPTFFRQQGVWPMLDDADPLSGWSYNEYITHSSAAKNDVYGAFFNFLRNLLLQFCKRVRNSKIVFRLFNVNAVNLPSYTKDIRFDRIEAANICDRAYVGISQTLKVFSPMLKAKVDNPHATILMLFLNAVREEEAQKTKRQGEQKFDLLLAHRVQEVIPDKNASFLRMLRGVGKPRSLNEPPNRVLVEMVVVTDAMSMFANFDEHFNKYLQHPDLFESGSMKDFAQKYGVQVKAQHTIVKPWPCRVTDETTKAEFAILLAESTTGHERYVEFEKLEGNPKETSAWCKDIKTAYKKLALALHKLKSNITESKHQETEFPQGQVANGPGSGFSSWAWEEALRAAGFRGQEEDPFGGRPSSPVPMAHGLEVMMTHPYTDQGYRQWSHRWSPQTGGIDYCVFCLAGHSAPNTRRCPACQAVACPTCFIAVRNLDRTVPARRGDGTRAQYIASGG
;
A
#
# COMPACT_ATOMS: atom_id res chain seq x y z
N MET A 1 7.06 -21.33 -32.24
CA MET A 1 6.76 -20.08 -32.96
C MET A 1 7.10 -18.92 -32.06
N SER A 2 8.17 -18.18 -32.37
CA SER A 2 8.63 -17.01 -31.61
C SER A 2 7.53 -15.94 -31.59
N SER A 3 6.84 -15.76 -30.47
CA SER A 3 6.00 -14.60 -30.29
C SER A 3 6.91 -13.38 -30.29
N SER A 4 6.85 -12.55 -31.32
CA SER A 4 7.50 -11.25 -31.35
C SER A 4 7.03 -10.47 -30.11
N THR A 5 7.91 -10.30 -29.12
CA THR A 5 7.69 -9.38 -28.01
C THR A 5 7.41 -8.00 -28.60
N PRO A 6 6.35 -7.29 -28.15
CA PRO A 6 6.09 -5.94 -28.62
C PRO A 6 7.29 -5.05 -28.34
N ASP A 7 7.70 -4.25 -29.32
CA ASP A 7 8.75 -3.25 -29.13
C ASP A 7 8.22 -2.14 -28.21
N LEU A 8 8.71 -2.12 -26.97
CA LEU A 8 8.36 -1.11 -25.96
C LEU A 8 9.46 -0.05 -25.79
N SER A 9 10.42 0.03 -26.71
CA SER A 9 11.54 0.98 -26.64
C SER A 9 11.06 2.43 -26.56
N GLU A 10 10.01 2.80 -27.28
CA GLU A 10 9.43 4.16 -27.22
C GLU A 10 8.76 4.49 -25.86
N PHE A 11 8.42 3.49 -25.06
CA PHE A 11 7.88 3.72 -23.71
C PHE A 11 8.99 3.75 -22.66
N LEU A 12 10.09 3.05 -22.91
CA LEU A 12 11.30 3.13 -22.08
C LEU A 12 12.01 4.46 -22.30
N ASP A 13 12.24 4.84 -23.56
CA ASP A 13 12.93 6.04 -23.99
C ASP A 13 12.05 6.89 -24.92
N PRO A 14 10.99 7.51 -24.36
CA PRO A 14 10.06 8.29 -25.18
C PRO A 14 10.75 9.49 -25.83
N PRO A 15 10.40 9.82 -27.09
CA PRO A 15 10.84 11.06 -27.70
C PRO A 15 10.50 12.26 -26.83
N LEU A 16 11.51 13.07 -26.55
CA LEU A 16 11.37 14.22 -25.67
C LEU A 16 11.08 15.52 -26.42
N CYS A 17 11.20 15.53 -27.75
CA CYS A 17 10.81 16.67 -28.55
C CYS A 17 9.29 16.89 -28.44
N ALA A 18 8.88 18.05 -27.94
CA ALA A 18 7.47 18.33 -27.69
C ALA A 18 6.63 18.52 -28.96
N ASN A 19 7.24 18.58 -30.15
CA ASN A 19 6.50 18.59 -31.40
C ASN A 19 5.92 17.19 -31.70
N THR A 20 4.80 16.88 -31.07
CA THR A 20 4.10 15.58 -31.17
C THR A 20 3.15 15.49 -32.35
N ASP A 21 2.87 16.63 -32.98
CA ASP A 21 1.94 16.77 -34.10
C ASP A 21 2.64 17.29 -35.36
N ARG A 22 3.84 16.79 -35.65
CA ARG A 22 4.59 17.15 -36.86
C ARG A 22 3.91 16.51 -38.07
N MET A 23 3.62 17.31 -39.09
CA MET A 23 3.18 16.80 -40.39
C MET A 23 4.38 16.25 -41.16
N VAL A 24 4.34 14.97 -41.53
CA VAL A 24 5.31 14.28 -42.39
C VAL A 24 4.51 13.47 -43.39
N ASP A 25 4.72 13.70 -44.69
CA ASP A 25 4.03 12.97 -45.76
C ASP A 25 2.49 12.95 -45.64
N SER A 26 1.92 14.07 -45.20
CA SER A 26 0.48 14.24 -44.90
C SER A 26 -0.07 13.47 -43.69
N GLU A 27 0.80 12.84 -42.91
CA GLU A 27 0.45 12.17 -41.65
C GLU A 27 1.02 12.90 -40.44
N ILE A 28 0.30 12.83 -39.31
CA ILE A 28 0.74 13.44 -38.06
C ILE A 28 1.59 12.44 -37.29
N SER A 29 2.89 12.73 -37.14
CA SER A 29 3.83 11.90 -36.39
C SER A 29 4.59 12.71 -35.31
N PRO A 30 4.95 12.10 -34.17
CA PRO A 30 5.79 12.74 -33.18
C PRO A 30 7.24 12.83 -33.67
N CYS A 31 7.89 13.97 -33.40
CA CYS A 31 9.32 14.13 -33.72
C CYS A 31 10.18 13.21 -32.83
N LYS A 32 10.98 12.33 -33.45
CA LYS A 32 11.87 11.37 -32.76
C LYS A 32 13.30 11.88 -32.54
N GLU A 33 13.63 13.06 -33.08
CA GLU A 33 14.96 13.64 -32.98
C GLU A 33 15.32 14.04 -31.54
N LYS A 34 16.61 13.93 -31.20
CA LYS A 34 17.13 14.29 -29.88
C LYS A 34 16.83 15.76 -29.58
N ALA A 35 16.10 16.01 -28.50
CA ALA A 35 15.76 17.35 -28.06
C ALA A 35 16.89 17.95 -27.19
N THR A 36 17.39 19.11 -27.59
CA THR A 36 18.45 19.84 -26.88
C THR A 36 18.07 21.29 -26.58
N MET A 37 17.05 21.84 -27.26
CA MET A 37 16.58 23.21 -27.09
C MET A 37 15.40 23.28 -26.13
N VAL A 38 15.65 23.75 -24.91
CA VAL A 38 14.60 23.93 -23.89
C VAL A 38 13.79 25.18 -24.17
N CYS A 39 12.48 25.16 -23.89
CA CYS A 39 11.68 26.38 -23.89
C CYS A 39 12.18 27.34 -22.80
N SER A 40 12.82 28.44 -23.20
CA SER A 40 13.45 29.41 -22.31
C SER A 40 12.48 30.16 -21.38
N LYS A 41 11.17 30.08 -21.66
CA LYS A 41 10.14 30.73 -20.84
C LYS A 41 9.63 29.85 -19.70
N CYS A 42 9.27 28.59 -19.98
CA CYS A 42 8.63 27.71 -19.00
C CYS A 42 9.55 26.63 -18.44
N PHE A 43 10.63 26.29 -19.15
CA PHE A 43 11.53 25.16 -18.82
C PHE A 43 10.84 23.80 -18.65
N LEU A 44 9.59 23.64 -19.15
CA LEU A 44 8.80 22.39 -19.05
C LEU A 44 9.02 21.43 -20.22
N VAL A 45 9.38 21.95 -21.39
CA VAL A 45 9.47 21.16 -22.63
C VAL A 45 10.74 21.50 -23.39
N GLN A 46 11.11 20.60 -24.29
CA GLN A 46 12.29 20.73 -25.12
C GLN A 46 12.01 20.34 -26.58
N TYR A 47 12.84 20.81 -27.49
CA TYR A 47 12.72 20.65 -28.93
C TYR A 47 14.06 20.24 -29.53
N CYS A 48 14.04 19.51 -30.65
CA CYS A 48 15.25 19.22 -31.41
C CYS A 48 15.77 20.44 -32.20
N CYS A 49 14.86 21.33 -32.61
CA CYS A 49 15.19 22.50 -33.41
C CYS A 49 14.14 23.61 -33.26
N LYS A 50 14.47 24.82 -33.76
CA LYS A 50 13.56 25.97 -33.76
C LYS A 50 12.28 25.72 -34.55
N ALA A 51 12.36 25.01 -35.68
CA ALA A 51 11.18 24.70 -36.49
C ALA A 51 10.15 23.88 -35.69
N CYS A 52 10.59 22.84 -34.97
CA CYS A 52 9.72 22.07 -34.10
C CYS A 52 9.07 22.92 -32.98
N GLN A 53 9.82 23.86 -32.40
CA GLN A 53 9.26 24.81 -31.42
C GLN A 53 8.15 25.67 -32.04
N VAL A 54 8.36 26.19 -33.26
CA VAL A 54 7.38 27.04 -33.94
C VAL A 54 6.12 26.25 -34.29
N THR A 55 6.26 25.03 -34.82
CA THR A 55 5.13 24.15 -35.12
C THR A 55 4.31 23.82 -33.86
N ASP A 56 4.98 23.50 -32.76
CA ASP A 56 4.30 23.15 -31.50
C ASP A 56 3.69 24.36 -30.76
N TRP A 57 4.13 25.58 -31.10
CA TRP A 57 3.80 26.78 -30.33
C TRP A 57 2.30 27.00 -30.14
N LYS A 58 1.46 26.69 -31.14
CA LYS A 58 0.00 26.80 -31.02
C LYS A 58 -0.55 25.97 -29.85
N ARG A 59 -0.03 24.75 -29.67
CA ARG A 59 -0.42 23.82 -28.61
C ARG A 59 0.29 24.12 -27.29
N HIS A 60 1.55 24.53 -27.35
CA HIS A 60 2.37 24.79 -26.17
C HIS A 60 2.08 26.16 -25.51
N LYS A 61 1.71 27.19 -26.27
CA LYS A 61 1.52 28.57 -25.75
C LYS A 61 0.58 28.62 -24.54
N PRO A 62 -0.62 28.00 -24.54
CA PRO A 62 -1.53 28.02 -23.38
C PRO A 62 -0.90 27.42 -22.11
N ILE A 63 -0.07 26.39 -22.27
CA ILE A 63 0.67 25.78 -21.17
C ILE A 63 1.78 26.73 -20.70
N CYS A 64 2.58 27.23 -21.64
CA CYS A 64 3.73 28.10 -21.37
C CYS A 64 3.34 29.43 -20.70
N THR A 65 2.10 29.88 -20.87
CA THR A 65 1.55 31.08 -20.25
C THR A 65 0.53 30.79 -19.15
N SER A 66 0.40 29.52 -18.73
CA SER A 66 -0.56 29.10 -17.71
C SER A 66 -0.30 29.80 -16.38
N GLU A 67 -1.37 30.09 -15.65
CA GLU A 67 -1.31 30.59 -14.27
C GLU A 67 -0.55 29.63 -13.34
N HIS A 68 -0.60 28.31 -13.59
CA HIS A 68 0.09 27.33 -12.75
C HIS A 68 1.62 27.47 -12.80
N LEU A 69 2.16 28.07 -13.85
CA LEU A 69 3.59 28.34 -13.99
C LEU A 69 4.05 29.66 -13.37
N LYS A 70 3.14 30.48 -12.85
CA LYS A 70 3.49 31.75 -12.21
C LYS A 70 3.87 31.50 -10.76
N GLU A 71 4.94 32.14 -10.30
CA GLU A 71 5.27 32.22 -8.86
C GLU A 71 4.14 32.91 -8.08
N THR A 72 3.45 33.86 -8.72
CA THR A 72 2.32 34.62 -8.18
C THR A 72 0.96 33.91 -8.33
N TYR A 73 0.95 32.59 -8.53
CA TYR A 73 -0.29 31.82 -8.60
C TYR A 73 -1.15 32.04 -7.34
N LEU A 74 -2.43 32.31 -7.56
CA LEU A 74 -3.42 32.42 -6.49
C LEU A 74 -4.51 31.34 -6.69
N PRO A 75 -4.94 30.66 -5.61
CA PRO A 75 -6.09 29.75 -5.61
C PRO A 75 -7.35 30.41 -6.16
N ARG A 76 -8.28 29.61 -6.73
CA ARG A 76 -9.54 30.12 -7.28
C ARG A 76 -10.38 30.84 -6.24
N TYR A 77 -10.49 30.29 -5.02
CA TYR A 77 -11.24 30.93 -3.95
C TYR A 77 -10.72 32.34 -3.59
N VAL A 78 -9.45 32.66 -3.86
CA VAL A 78 -8.94 34.04 -3.72
C VAL A 78 -9.45 34.93 -4.84
N LYS A 79 -9.36 34.45 -6.08
CA LYS A 79 -9.75 35.18 -7.29
C LYS A 79 -11.27 35.41 -7.33
N GLU A 80 -12.04 34.43 -6.85
CA GLU A 80 -13.50 34.42 -6.77
C GLU A 80 -14.03 35.12 -5.51
N CYS A 81 -13.12 35.60 -4.65
CA CYS A 81 -13.46 36.16 -3.35
C CYS A 81 -14.36 35.27 -2.46
N ARG A 82 -14.15 33.96 -2.53
CA ARG A 82 -14.87 32.94 -1.74
C ARG A 82 -14.09 32.57 -0.48
N ILE A 83 -14.82 32.25 0.58
CA ILE A 83 -14.25 31.59 1.76
C ILE A 83 -13.95 30.14 1.38
N PRO A 84 -12.68 29.69 1.45
CA PRO A 84 -12.34 28.32 1.13
C PRO A 84 -12.96 27.35 2.13
N PHE A 85 -13.23 26.13 1.68
CA PHE A 85 -13.82 25.03 2.48
C PHE A 85 -15.26 25.25 2.94
N GLY A 86 -15.85 26.41 2.63
CA GLY A 86 -17.29 26.59 2.59
C GLY A 86 -17.81 26.02 1.27
N GLY A 87 -18.61 24.95 1.34
CA GLY A 87 -19.34 24.45 0.17
C GLY A 87 -20.24 25.52 -0.48
N PRO A 88 -20.99 25.18 -1.53
CA PRO A 88 -22.07 26.03 -2.03
C PRO A 88 -22.95 26.52 -0.86
N PRO A 89 -23.53 27.74 -0.93
CA PRO A 89 -24.37 28.29 0.14
C PRO A 89 -25.55 27.39 0.56
N ASP A 90 -25.90 26.44 -0.31
CA ASP A 90 -26.95 25.44 -0.23
C ASP A 90 -26.52 24.10 0.40
N GLN A 91 -25.25 23.94 0.83
CA GLN A 91 -24.77 22.78 1.58
C GLN A 91 -23.90 23.18 2.80
N PRO A 92 -24.53 23.47 3.96
CA PRO A 92 -23.80 23.69 5.20
C PRO A 92 -23.32 22.35 5.76
N GLY A 93 -22.02 22.09 5.66
CA GLY A 93 -21.38 20.94 6.27
C GLY A 93 -19.90 20.86 5.92
N PHE A 94 -19.04 20.97 6.94
CA PHE A 94 -17.62 20.67 6.86
C PHE A 94 -17.41 19.25 6.34
N ASP A 95 -17.15 19.06 5.04
CA ASP A 95 -16.72 17.75 4.52
C ASP A 95 -15.19 17.64 4.61
N ILE A 96 -14.68 17.58 5.86
CA ILE A 96 -13.27 17.25 6.18
C ILE A 96 -13.01 15.75 5.88
N THR A 97 -14.02 14.99 5.44
CA THR A 97 -13.86 13.57 5.16
C THR A 97 -13.00 13.33 3.93
N SER A 98 -12.35 12.17 3.92
CA SER A 98 -11.59 11.69 2.77
C SER A 98 -12.51 11.53 1.56
N PHE A 99 -12.02 11.91 0.38
CA PHE A 99 -12.79 11.79 -0.85
C PHE A 99 -12.15 10.80 -1.83
N GLY A 100 -12.98 10.00 -2.49
CA GLY A 100 -12.53 8.88 -3.30
C GLY A 100 -12.60 7.55 -2.53
N SER A 101 -11.91 6.55 -3.04
CA SER A 101 -11.94 5.20 -2.46
C SER A 101 -10.71 4.96 -1.58
N LEU A 102 -10.90 4.23 -0.48
CA LEU A 102 -9.85 3.94 0.51
C LEU A 102 -8.97 2.75 0.10
N GLN A 103 -8.44 2.73 -1.13
CA GLN A 103 -7.30 1.87 -1.46
C GLN A 103 -6.02 2.70 -1.51
N TYR A 104 -4.95 2.10 -0.99
CA TYR A 104 -3.62 2.71 -0.91
C TYR A 104 -2.67 1.94 -1.83
N LEU A 105 -2.82 2.15 -3.14
CA LEU A 105 -2.02 1.44 -4.15
C LEU A 105 -0.64 2.08 -4.38
N TRP A 106 -0.44 3.29 -3.86
CA TRP A 106 0.81 4.06 -3.89
C TRP A 106 1.29 4.36 -2.48
N GLY A 107 2.60 4.30 -2.27
CA GLY A 107 3.21 4.69 -1.01
C GLY A 107 3.00 6.19 -0.70
N ASN A 108 2.86 6.49 0.59
CA ASN A 108 2.73 7.85 1.12
C ASN A 108 3.95 8.28 1.97
N MET A 109 5.01 7.49 1.94
CA MET A 109 6.30 7.78 2.58
C MET A 109 7.43 7.47 1.61
N PRO A 110 8.52 8.26 1.59
CA PRO A 110 9.70 7.96 0.77
C PRO A 110 10.19 6.53 0.95
N ALA A 111 10.48 5.87 -0.17
CA ALA A 111 10.98 4.50 -0.21
C ALA A 111 12.28 4.34 0.61
N LEU A 112 12.39 3.23 1.32
CA LEU A 112 13.55 2.86 2.14
C LEU A 112 14.25 1.62 1.58
N ASP A 113 15.59 1.61 1.62
CA ASP A 113 16.37 0.38 1.63
C ASP A 113 16.43 -0.10 3.10
N ILE A 114 15.68 -1.14 3.44
CA ILE A 114 15.61 -1.64 4.82
C ILE A 114 16.80 -2.51 5.20
N LEU A 115 17.54 -2.99 4.20
CA LEU A 115 18.77 -3.75 4.44
C LEU A 115 19.89 -2.79 4.83
N ASN A 116 20.03 -1.70 4.06
CA ASN A 116 21.05 -0.67 4.19
C ASN A 116 22.44 -1.28 4.40
N ALA A 117 22.81 -2.17 3.48
CA ALA A 117 23.91 -3.12 3.65
C ALA A 117 25.22 -2.44 4.06
N ASP A 118 25.56 -1.32 3.41
CA ASP A 118 26.81 -0.59 3.63
C ASP A 118 26.99 -0.10 5.08
N LYS A 119 25.88 0.25 5.75
CA LYS A 119 25.91 0.74 7.14
C LYS A 119 25.62 -0.35 8.16
N ASN A 120 24.98 -1.45 7.75
CA ASN A 120 24.38 -2.39 8.68
C ASN A 120 24.94 -3.81 8.62
N GLU A 121 25.57 -4.26 7.53
CA GLU A 121 25.76 -5.71 7.31
C GLU A 121 27.20 -6.12 6.97
N GLY A 122 28.15 -5.18 7.06
CA GLY A 122 29.58 -5.48 6.92
C GLY A 122 29.96 -6.05 5.55
N LYS A 123 31.11 -6.72 5.46
CA LYS A 123 31.60 -7.36 4.21
C LYS A 123 31.13 -8.82 4.07
N ASP A 124 30.77 -9.45 5.17
CA ASP A 124 30.34 -10.85 5.26
C ASP A 124 28.98 -11.10 4.59
N ILE A 125 28.14 -10.07 4.49
CA ILE A 125 26.88 -10.10 3.75
C ILE A 125 27.03 -10.64 2.32
N MET A 126 28.16 -10.45 1.66
CA MET A 126 28.38 -10.82 0.25
C MET A 126 28.02 -12.27 -0.09
N LYS A 127 28.16 -13.20 0.88
CA LYS A 127 27.87 -14.64 0.70
C LYS A 127 26.76 -15.16 1.61
N ARG A 128 26.23 -14.31 2.50
CA ARG A 128 25.26 -14.71 3.53
C ARG A 128 23.84 -14.66 2.95
N ASP A 129 23.04 -15.66 3.26
CA ASP A 129 21.63 -15.68 2.87
C ASP A 129 20.82 -14.67 3.70
N ILE A 130 20.01 -13.87 3.01
CA ILE A 130 19.23 -12.77 3.61
C ILE A 130 17.75 -13.07 3.44
N ASN A 131 17.01 -12.95 4.53
CA ASN A 131 15.55 -13.07 4.55
C ASN A 131 14.94 -11.72 4.91
N LEU A 132 14.15 -11.16 4.00
CA LEU A 132 13.48 -9.87 4.14
C LEU A 132 11.97 -10.08 4.22
N LEU A 133 11.31 -9.37 5.14
CA LEU A 133 9.86 -9.34 5.25
C LEU A 133 9.34 -7.91 5.13
N PHE A 134 8.42 -7.70 4.20
CA PHE A 134 7.62 -6.49 4.05
C PHE A 134 6.17 -6.83 4.42
N ALA A 135 5.83 -6.67 5.68
CA ALA A 135 4.53 -7.02 6.24
C ALA A 135 3.51 -5.91 6.03
N ALA A 136 2.30 -6.27 5.59
CA ALA A 136 1.25 -5.32 5.19
C ALA A 136 1.77 -4.28 4.17
N SER A 137 2.53 -4.77 3.19
CA SER A 137 3.20 -3.94 2.21
C SER A 137 2.23 -3.53 1.09
N GLY A 138 1.69 -2.32 1.24
CA GLY A 138 0.75 -1.72 0.28
C GLY A 138 1.34 -1.41 -1.10
N ASP A 139 2.67 -1.24 -1.18
CA ASP A 139 3.37 -0.72 -2.36
C ASP A 139 4.82 -1.30 -2.40
N MET A 140 5.30 -1.62 -3.60
CA MET A 140 6.59 -2.29 -3.84
C MET A 140 7.85 -1.42 -3.69
N ARG A 141 7.74 -0.12 -3.37
CA ARG A 141 8.87 0.82 -3.41
C ARG A 141 10.03 0.43 -2.48
N ASN A 142 9.71 -0.05 -1.28
CA ASN A 142 10.72 -0.49 -0.31
C ASN A 142 11.41 -1.77 -0.80
N VAL A 143 10.67 -2.69 -1.43
CA VAL A 143 11.22 -3.91 -2.03
C VAL A 143 12.18 -3.57 -3.16
N VAL A 144 11.75 -2.70 -4.08
CA VAL A 144 12.57 -2.26 -5.21
C VAL A 144 13.86 -1.63 -4.72
N LYS A 145 13.78 -0.68 -3.77
CA LYS A 145 14.94 0.02 -3.24
C LYS A 145 15.89 -0.90 -2.48
N THR A 146 15.35 -1.80 -1.66
CA THR A 146 16.15 -2.78 -0.89
C THR A 146 16.83 -3.80 -1.80
N VAL A 147 16.15 -4.32 -2.82
CA VAL A 147 16.76 -5.26 -3.77
C VAL A 147 17.86 -4.57 -4.58
N VAL A 148 17.63 -3.34 -5.08
CA VAL A 148 18.67 -2.57 -5.78
C VAL A 148 19.88 -2.31 -4.88
N GLY A 149 19.64 -2.04 -3.59
CA GLY A 149 20.64 -1.81 -2.55
C GLY A 149 21.46 -3.04 -2.13
N LEU A 150 21.16 -4.24 -2.64
CA LEU A 150 22.02 -5.40 -2.43
C LEU A 150 23.46 -5.08 -2.89
N PRO A 151 24.50 -5.50 -2.15
CA PRO A 151 25.89 -5.27 -2.54
C PRO A 151 26.20 -5.78 -3.96
N LYS A 152 27.03 -5.05 -4.71
CA LYS A 152 27.41 -5.46 -6.08
C LYS A 152 28.19 -6.77 -6.02
N GLY A 153 27.71 -7.80 -6.72
CA GLY A 153 28.32 -9.14 -6.70
C GLY A 153 27.84 -10.02 -5.53
N TYR A 154 26.77 -9.63 -4.84
CA TYR A 154 26.11 -10.47 -3.83
C TYR A 154 25.80 -11.88 -4.39
N ALA A 155 26.33 -12.90 -3.72
CA ALA A 155 26.30 -14.30 -4.15
C ALA A 155 25.39 -15.18 -3.29
N GLY A 156 24.93 -14.66 -2.14
CA GLY A 156 23.97 -15.36 -1.27
C GLY A 156 22.57 -15.43 -1.89
N ASN A 157 21.68 -16.17 -1.22
CA ASN A 157 20.26 -16.23 -1.56
C ASN A 157 19.50 -15.12 -0.82
N CYS A 158 18.67 -14.38 -1.55
CA CYS A 158 17.79 -13.37 -0.98
C CYS A 158 16.33 -13.84 -1.05
N VAL A 159 15.71 -14.10 0.09
CA VAL A 159 14.28 -14.40 0.19
C VAL A 159 13.53 -13.13 0.56
N VAL A 160 12.60 -12.71 -0.29
CA VAL A 160 11.73 -11.56 -0.06
C VAL A 160 10.31 -12.06 0.17
N VAL A 161 9.80 -11.84 1.38
CA VAL A 161 8.42 -12.15 1.75
C VAL A 161 7.60 -10.87 1.81
N MET A 162 6.43 -10.89 1.19
CA MET A 162 5.48 -9.78 1.24
C MET A 162 4.06 -10.28 1.52
N ASN A 163 3.26 -9.50 2.22
CA ASN A 163 1.84 -9.80 2.35
C ASN A 163 0.97 -8.54 2.35
N ASP A 164 -0.28 -8.70 1.92
CA ASP A 164 -1.35 -7.75 2.20
C ASP A 164 -2.68 -8.50 2.31
N TRP A 165 -3.61 -8.01 3.12
CA TRP A 165 -4.95 -8.58 3.23
C TRP A 165 -5.85 -8.17 2.05
N ASN A 166 -5.59 -7.00 1.46
CA ASN A 166 -6.27 -6.50 0.28
C ASN A 166 -5.73 -7.21 -0.97
N PHE A 167 -6.62 -7.98 -1.60
CA PHE A 167 -6.30 -8.74 -2.79
C PHE A 167 -5.78 -7.88 -3.95
N THR A 168 -6.34 -6.68 -4.17
CA THR A 168 -5.94 -5.80 -5.28
C THR A 168 -4.47 -5.39 -5.13
N ILE A 169 -4.03 -5.12 -3.90
CA ILE A 169 -2.63 -4.79 -3.59
C ILE A 169 -1.74 -5.99 -3.88
N THR A 170 -2.05 -7.16 -3.30
CA THR A 170 -1.24 -8.37 -3.50
C THR A 170 -1.14 -8.76 -4.98
N ALA A 171 -2.25 -8.68 -5.71
CA ALA A 171 -2.31 -8.98 -7.14
C ALA A 171 -1.44 -8.03 -7.97
N ARG A 172 -1.52 -6.71 -7.73
CA ARG A 172 -0.70 -5.72 -8.44
C ARG A 172 0.80 -5.93 -8.19
N ASN A 173 1.19 -6.16 -6.94
CA ASN A 173 2.57 -6.45 -6.58
C ASN A 173 3.07 -7.73 -7.28
N ALA A 174 2.24 -8.78 -7.31
CA ALA A 174 2.56 -10.00 -8.04
C ALA A 174 2.73 -9.77 -9.55
N MET A 175 1.85 -9.00 -10.18
CA MET A 175 1.94 -8.68 -11.62
C MET A 175 3.24 -7.92 -11.96
N MET A 176 3.64 -6.94 -11.14
CA MET A 176 4.88 -6.19 -11.34
C MET A 176 6.12 -7.07 -11.18
N LEU A 177 6.14 -7.96 -10.18
CA LEU A 177 7.22 -8.92 -10.01
C LEU A 177 7.28 -9.93 -11.16
N LEU A 178 6.14 -10.48 -11.58
CA LEU A 178 6.06 -11.39 -12.73
C LEU A 178 6.61 -10.73 -13.99
N ALA A 179 6.30 -9.44 -14.23
CA ALA A 179 6.87 -8.69 -15.34
C ALA A 179 8.40 -8.57 -15.22
N ALA A 180 8.93 -8.23 -14.04
CA ALA A 180 10.37 -8.12 -13.80
C ALA A 180 11.14 -9.45 -13.98
N MET A 181 10.50 -10.58 -13.66
CA MET A 181 11.12 -11.91 -13.79
C MET A 181 11.02 -12.49 -15.20
N HIS A 182 9.91 -12.24 -15.90
CA HIS A 182 9.61 -12.86 -17.19
C HIS A 182 10.23 -12.13 -18.39
N PHE A 183 10.20 -10.79 -18.40
CA PHE A 183 10.64 -9.99 -19.56
C PHE A 183 12.08 -9.48 -19.42
N GLU A 184 12.71 -9.12 -20.54
CA GLU A 184 13.97 -8.34 -20.56
C GLU A 184 13.78 -7.01 -19.81
N PRO A 185 14.80 -6.48 -19.09
CA PRO A 185 14.65 -5.25 -18.32
C PRO A 185 14.03 -4.11 -19.12
N GLU A 186 14.44 -3.95 -20.37
CA GLU A 186 13.99 -2.91 -21.29
C GLU A 186 12.50 -3.07 -21.67
N THR A 187 11.97 -4.30 -21.62
CA THR A 187 10.53 -4.59 -21.82
C THR A 187 9.74 -4.57 -20.50
N ALA A 188 10.34 -5.04 -19.41
CA ALA A 188 9.69 -5.12 -18.09
C ALA A 188 9.43 -3.74 -17.50
N VAL A 189 10.37 -2.81 -17.62
CA VAL A 189 10.31 -1.49 -16.98
C VAL A 189 9.10 -0.67 -17.44
N PRO A 190 8.81 -0.52 -18.75
CA PRO A 190 7.61 0.16 -19.21
C PRO A 190 6.32 -0.48 -18.68
N ILE A 191 6.25 -1.82 -18.65
CA ILE A 191 5.09 -2.56 -18.13
C ILE A 191 4.90 -2.26 -16.64
N ILE A 192 5.97 -2.32 -15.84
CA ILE A 192 5.92 -2.06 -14.39
C ILE A 192 5.52 -0.61 -14.12
N MET A 193 6.16 0.38 -14.76
CA MET A 193 5.81 1.79 -14.58
C MET A 193 4.35 2.07 -14.91
N HIS A 194 3.85 1.43 -15.97
CA HIS A 194 2.46 1.55 -16.35
C HIS A 194 1.53 0.93 -15.30
N LEU A 195 1.74 -0.34 -14.96
CA LEU A 195 0.94 -1.05 -13.96
C LEU A 195 0.91 -0.28 -12.65
N TRP A 196 2.04 0.28 -12.23
CA TRP A 196 2.20 1.00 -10.99
C TRP A 196 1.48 2.34 -10.99
N TYR A 197 1.73 3.23 -11.96
CA TYR A 197 1.37 4.65 -11.84
C TYR A 197 0.51 5.24 -12.96
N SER A 198 0.37 4.57 -14.10
CA SER A 198 -0.37 5.13 -15.25
C SER A 198 -1.73 4.47 -15.44
N GLN A 199 -2.74 5.28 -15.76
CA GLN A 199 -4.10 4.77 -15.98
C GLN A 199 -4.37 4.25 -17.40
N VAL A 200 -3.46 4.42 -18.38
CA VAL A 200 -3.61 3.93 -19.78
C VAL A 200 -2.28 3.35 -20.36
N CYS A 201 -2.32 2.25 -21.14
CA CYS A 201 -1.24 1.42 -21.74
C CYS A 201 -1.44 1.11 -23.24
N ASP A 202 -0.64 0.16 -23.75
CA ASP A 202 -0.69 -0.53 -25.06
C ASP A 202 -1.05 -2.03 -24.91
N LYS A 203 -1.49 -2.72 -25.99
CA LYS A 203 -2.05 -4.10 -25.94
C LYS A 203 -1.09 -5.12 -25.28
N ILE A 204 -1.52 -5.73 -24.18
CA ILE A 204 -0.91 -6.97 -23.63
C ILE A 204 -1.58 -8.17 -24.30
N LYS A 205 -0.85 -8.96 -25.10
CA LYS A 205 -1.38 -10.20 -25.72
C LYS A 205 -1.33 -11.38 -24.72
N HIS A 206 -2.38 -12.21 -24.74
CA HIS A 206 -2.66 -13.31 -23.80
C HIS A 206 -2.04 -14.68 -24.14
N LYS A 207 -1.90 -15.56 -23.12
CA LYS A 207 -2.44 -16.95 -23.16
C LYS A 207 -2.63 -17.62 -21.77
N SER A 208 -3.84 -18.17 -21.62
CA SER A 208 -4.48 -19.20 -20.75
C SER A 208 -4.29 -19.35 -19.22
N THR A 209 -5.45 -19.51 -18.60
CA THR A 209 -5.84 -19.94 -17.24
C THR A 209 -5.68 -21.45 -16.99
N GLU A 210 -5.21 -21.84 -15.79
CA GLU A 210 -5.96 -22.67 -14.80
C GLU A 210 -5.16 -23.04 -13.52
N LEU A 211 -5.95 -23.30 -12.46
CA LEU A 211 -5.79 -24.08 -11.20
C LEU A 211 -4.99 -23.61 -9.96
N ASP A 212 -5.48 -24.16 -8.83
CA ASP A 212 -5.45 -23.81 -7.40
C ASP A 212 -4.08 -23.89 -6.66
N GLN A 213 -4.07 -23.44 -5.39
CA GLN A 213 -2.96 -23.47 -4.41
C GLN A 213 -1.79 -22.49 -4.66
N ALA A 214 -0.88 -22.40 -3.68
CA ALA A 214 0.33 -21.59 -3.79
C ALA A 214 1.11 -22.04 -5.03
N LYS A 215 1.25 -21.14 -6.00
CA LYS A 215 1.88 -21.44 -7.29
C LYS A 215 3.26 -20.84 -7.30
N THR A 216 4.27 -21.69 -7.49
CA THR A 216 5.65 -21.28 -7.67
C THR A 216 5.96 -21.21 -9.16
N PHE A 217 6.31 -20.03 -9.65
CA PHE A 217 6.82 -19.80 -10.99
C PHE A 217 8.36 -19.75 -10.92
N ASN A 218 9.04 -20.62 -11.67
CA ASN A 218 10.50 -20.74 -11.66
C ASN A 218 11.10 -20.09 -12.92
N PHE A 219 12.19 -19.36 -12.75
CA PHE A 219 12.91 -18.61 -13.79
C PHE A 219 14.43 -18.78 -13.62
N GLY A 220 14.93 -20.01 -13.79
CA GLY A 220 16.29 -20.39 -13.43
C GLY A 220 16.45 -20.45 -11.90
N ASP A 221 17.50 -19.85 -11.35
CA ASP A 221 17.77 -19.77 -9.91
C ASP A 221 16.85 -18.77 -9.15
N ARG A 222 15.74 -18.39 -9.75
CA ARG A 222 14.84 -17.34 -9.26
C ARG A 222 13.43 -17.85 -9.29
N SER A 223 12.63 -17.49 -8.30
CA SER A 223 11.24 -17.93 -8.28
C SER A 223 10.33 -16.94 -7.58
N ILE A 224 9.06 -17.01 -7.93
CA ILE A 224 7.98 -16.34 -7.22
C ILE A 224 6.93 -17.37 -6.81
N CYS A 225 6.70 -17.48 -5.52
CA CYS A 225 5.61 -18.22 -4.93
C CYS A 225 4.48 -17.26 -4.59
N LEU A 226 3.34 -17.40 -5.24
CA LEU A 226 2.14 -16.59 -4.99
C LEU A 226 1.08 -17.47 -4.32
N ALA A 227 0.68 -17.12 -3.11
CA ALA A 227 -0.34 -17.82 -2.34
C ALA A 227 -1.65 -17.01 -2.28
N LEU A 228 -2.66 -17.48 -3.01
CA LEU A 228 -3.99 -16.89 -3.08
C LEU A 228 -5.08 -17.92 -2.76
N LYS A 229 -6.24 -17.43 -2.31
CA LYS A 229 -7.47 -18.25 -2.23
C LYS A 229 -7.96 -18.60 -3.64
N LYS A 230 -8.69 -19.70 -3.80
CA LYS A 230 -9.23 -20.19 -5.08
C LYS A 230 -9.92 -19.10 -5.93
N GLY A 231 -10.91 -18.41 -5.37
CA GLY A 231 -11.61 -17.33 -6.09
C GLY A 231 -10.70 -16.16 -6.48
N ALA A 232 -9.65 -15.89 -5.70
CA ALA A 232 -8.69 -14.83 -5.98
C ALA A 232 -7.79 -15.12 -7.19
N TRP A 233 -7.53 -16.40 -7.52
CA TRP A 233 -6.84 -16.77 -8.75
C TRP A 233 -7.63 -16.43 -10.01
N VAL A 234 -8.94 -16.69 -9.98
CA VAL A 234 -9.85 -16.31 -11.08
C VAL A 234 -9.87 -14.79 -11.23
N GLU A 235 -9.98 -14.07 -10.12
CA GLU A 235 -9.94 -12.61 -10.13
C GLU A 235 -8.60 -12.04 -10.63
N LEU A 236 -7.48 -12.68 -10.29
CA LEU A 236 -6.16 -12.28 -10.80
C LEU A 236 -6.08 -12.47 -12.31
N SER A 237 -6.61 -13.58 -12.84
CA SER A 237 -6.62 -13.82 -14.29
C SER A 237 -7.37 -12.72 -15.06
N LYS A 238 -8.48 -12.23 -14.50
CA LYS A 238 -9.26 -11.10 -15.05
C LYS A 238 -8.50 -9.76 -15.00
N MET A 239 -7.50 -9.61 -14.14
CA MET A 239 -6.67 -8.40 -14.08
C MET A 239 -5.65 -8.32 -15.21
N PHE A 240 -5.39 -9.41 -15.92
CA PHE A 240 -4.54 -9.42 -17.12
C PHE A 240 -5.32 -9.08 -18.40
N THR A 241 -6.65 -9.14 -18.37
CA THR A 241 -7.53 -8.75 -19.48
C THR A 241 -7.94 -7.29 -19.33
N SER A 242 -7.93 -6.54 -20.43
CA SER A 242 -8.52 -5.19 -20.44
C SER A 242 -10.01 -5.30 -20.09
N PRO A 243 -10.60 -4.36 -19.34
CA PRO A 243 -12.04 -4.37 -19.13
C PRO A 243 -12.69 -4.20 -20.50
N ASP A 244 -13.43 -5.20 -20.96
CA ASP A 244 -14.16 -5.12 -22.22
C ASP A 244 -14.98 -3.82 -22.21
N GLN A 245 -14.81 -3.00 -23.26
CA GLN A 245 -15.57 -1.75 -23.51
C GLN A 245 -15.15 -0.48 -22.73
N LEU A 246 -14.08 -0.46 -21.91
CA LEU A 246 -13.61 0.80 -21.30
C LEU A 246 -12.64 1.56 -22.23
N SER A 247 -13.06 2.73 -22.73
CA SER A 247 -12.19 3.62 -23.51
C SER A 247 -11.25 4.44 -22.62
N SER A 248 -10.10 4.86 -23.15
CA SER A 248 -9.17 5.79 -22.48
C SER A 248 -9.84 7.09 -22.04
N HIS A 249 -10.72 7.63 -22.88
CA HIS A 249 -11.50 8.81 -22.54
C HIS A 249 -12.42 8.57 -21.34
N ARG A 250 -13.13 7.43 -21.29
CA ARG A 250 -14.01 7.12 -20.17
C ARG A 250 -13.24 6.85 -18.88
N ALA A 251 -12.10 6.16 -18.97
CA ALA A 251 -11.18 5.96 -17.84
C ALA A 251 -10.71 7.29 -17.26
N MET A 252 -10.33 8.23 -18.12
CA MET A 252 -9.92 9.58 -17.73
C MET A 252 -11.04 10.35 -17.02
N GLN A 253 -12.27 10.28 -17.53
CA GLN A 253 -13.44 10.88 -16.87
C GLN A 253 -13.69 10.28 -15.48
N ILE A 254 -13.65 8.95 -15.34
CA ILE A 254 -13.83 8.27 -14.05
C ILE A 254 -12.81 8.79 -13.03
N ARG A 255 -11.55 8.92 -13.43
CA ARG A 255 -10.52 9.46 -12.54
C ARG A 255 -10.76 10.93 -12.20
N GLN A 256 -11.07 11.77 -13.19
CA GLN A 256 -11.35 13.20 -12.99
C GLN A 256 -12.57 13.44 -12.09
N HIS A 257 -13.59 12.57 -12.13
CA HIS A 257 -14.71 12.62 -11.18
C HIS A 257 -14.28 12.51 -9.71
N THR A 258 -13.12 11.89 -9.44
CA THR A 258 -12.52 11.85 -8.11
C THR A 258 -11.45 12.92 -7.92
N THR A 259 -10.43 12.96 -8.77
CA THR A 259 -9.25 13.83 -8.61
C THR A 259 -9.50 15.30 -8.96
N CYS A 260 -10.62 15.61 -9.62
CA CYS A 260 -10.98 16.97 -10.03
C CYS A 260 -12.42 17.31 -9.62
N ALA A 261 -12.96 16.65 -8.59
CA ALA A 261 -14.32 16.90 -8.14
C ALA A 261 -14.53 18.36 -7.74
N PRO A 262 -15.59 19.03 -8.23
CA PRO A 262 -15.87 20.43 -7.90
C PRO A 262 -15.93 20.69 -6.40
N ARG A 263 -16.49 19.76 -5.61
CA ARG A 263 -16.58 19.87 -4.14
C ARG A 263 -15.22 19.81 -3.41
N ARG A 264 -14.15 19.43 -4.10
CA ARG A 264 -12.78 19.33 -3.57
C ARG A 264 -11.85 20.43 -4.10
N VAL A 265 -12.42 21.40 -4.83
CA VAL A 265 -11.65 22.45 -5.52
C VAL A 265 -10.70 23.21 -4.59
N ASP A 266 -11.17 23.58 -3.40
CA ASP A 266 -10.37 24.37 -2.46
C ASP A 266 -9.21 23.55 -1.87
N PHE A 267 -9.39 22.23 -1.68
CA PHE A 267 -8.32 21.33 -1.23
C PHE A 267 -7.24 21.17 -2.31
N VAL A 268 -7.66 21.03 -3.57
CA VAL A 268 -6.74 20.97 -4.71
C VAL A 268 -5.96 22.28 -4.83
N ASP A 269 -6.63 23.42 -4.80
CA ASP A 269 -5.96 24.70 -4.97
C ASP A 269 -5.05 25.04 -3.78
N LYS A 270 -5.42 24.64 -2.56
CA LYS A 270 -4.56 24.71 -1.37
C LYS A 270 -3.24 23.96 -1.61
N ALA A 271 -3.32 22.69 -2.03
CA ALA A 271 -2.14 21.89 -2.31
C ALA A 271 -1.28 22.49 -3.45
N LEU A 272 -1.92 22.94 -4.54
CA LEU A 272 -1.21 23.56 -5.65
C LEU A 272 -0.49 24.86 -5.26
N TYR A 273 -1.05 25.66 -4.34
CA TYR A 273 -0.43 26.91 -3.87
C TYR A 273 0.87 26.69 -3.09
N GLN A 274 0.99 25.56 -2.39
CA GLN A 274 2.20 25.18 -1.67
C GLN A 274 3.33 24.73 -2.62
N MET A 275 2.99 24.19 -3.79
CA MET A 275 3.95 23.66 -4.76
C MET A 275 4.69 24.73 -5.58
N PRO A 276 5.96 24.49 -5.96
CA PRO A 276 6.68 25.32 -6.93
C PRO A 276 6.08 25.17 -8.34
N PRO A 277 6.28 26.14 -9.24
CA PRO A 277 5.56 26.20 -10.53
C PRO A 277 5.66 24.95 -11.41
N GLY A 278 6.86 24.36 -11.51
CA GLY A 278 7.10 23.14 -12.29
C GLY A 278 6.31 21.94 -11.75
N ARG A 279 6.40 21.70 -10.43
CA ARG A 279 5.65 20.64 -9.74
C ARG A 279 4.15 20.88 -9.86
N ARG A 280 3.67 22.10 -9.58
CA ARG A 280 2.25 22.48 -9.67
C ARG A 280 1.66 22.15 -11.04
N THR A 281 2.37 22.52 -12.11
CA THR A 281 1.92 22.30 -13.48
C THR A 281 1.93 20.82 -13.85
N GLY A 282 2.95 20.07 -13.39
CA GLY A 282 3.00 18.61 -13.53
C GLY A 282 1.87 17.90 -12.79
N THR A 283 1.63 18.24 -11.52
CA THR A 283 0.55 17.70 -10.70
C THR A 283 -0.81 17.98 -11.30
N TRP A 284 -1.07 19.20 -11.78
CA TRP A 284 -2.34 19.51 -12.46
C TRP A 284 -2.53 18.67 -13.73
N LYS A 285 -1.48 18.54 -14.56
CA LYS A 285 -1.54 17.69 -15.75
C LYS A 285 -1.77 16.23 -15.40
N PHE A 286 -1.10 15.71 -14.38
CA PHE A 286 -1.31 14.34 -13.92
C PHE A 286 -2.73 14.15 -13.36
N ARG A 287 -3.31 15.11 -12.65
CA ARG A 287 -4.73 15.08 -12.21
C ARG A 287 -5.71 15.03 -13.37
N LEU A 288 -5.40 15.66 -14.51
CA LEU A 288 -6.24 15.60 -15.70
C LEU A 288 -6.03 14.30 -16.50
N GLU A 289 -4.79 13.89 -16.72
CA GLU A 289 -4.45 12.84 -17.70
C GLU A 289 -4.16 11.47 -17.07
N GLY A 290 -3.70 11.41 -15.82
CA GLY A 290 -3.34 10.17 -15.13
C GLY A 290 -2.19 9.38 -15.77
N LEU A 291 -1.33 10.05 -16.54
CA LEU A 291 -0.19 9.45 -17.23
C LEU A 291 1.12 9.92 -16.63
N LEU A 292 1.98 8.97 -16.24
CA LEU A 292 3.34 9.26 -15.78
C LEU A 292 4.31 9.14 -16.97
N VAL A 293 4.53 10.27 -17.65
CA VAL A 293 5.51 10.42 -18.75
C VAL A 293 6.07 11.84 -18.74
N PRO A 294 7.24 12.10 -19.36
CA PRO A 294 7.76 13.45 -19.51
C PRO A 294 6.74 14.41 -20.15
N TYR A 295 6.79 15.68 -19.76
CA TYR A 295 5.75 16.65 -20.08
C TYR A 295 5.55 16.83 -21.59
N GLY A 296 6.64 16.82 -22.36
CA GLY A 296 6.64 17.02 -23.81
C GLY A 296 6.23 15.81 -24.66
N THR A 297 6.26 14.60 -24.12
CA THR A 297 6.05 13.34 -24.85
C THR A 297 4.68 13.23 -25.56
N SER A 298 4.56 12.42 -26.61
CA SER A 298 3.23 12.17 -27.22
C SER A 298 2.35 11.35 -26.28
N ARG A 299 1.07 11.74 -26.15
CA ARG A 299 0.06 10.98 -25.40
C ARG A 299 -0.71 9.98 -26.28
N LYS A 300 -0.55 10.07 -27.61
CA LYS A 300 -1.30 9.25 -28.59
C LYS A 300 -1.12 7.73 -28.42
N PRO A 301 0.06 7.20 -28.04
CA PRO A 301 0.22 5.76 -27.85
C PRO A 301 -0.53 5.18 -26.64
N PHE A 302 -0.98 6.03 -25.70
CA PHE A 302 -1.61 5.59 -24.45
C PHE A 302 -3.14 5.54 -24.61
N VAL A 303 -3.68 4.43 -25.11
CA VAL A 303 -5.12 4.29 -25.43
C VAL A 303 -5.87 3.17 -24.71
N TYR A 304 -5.20 2.24 -24.04
CA TYR A 304 -5.84 1.13 -23.31
C TYR A 304 -5.86 1.35 -21.80
N PRO A 305 -7.01 1.49 -21.12
CA PRO A 305 -7.01 1.69 -19.67
C PRO A 305 -6.30 0.58 -18.90
N ASN A 306 -5.61 0.94 -17.82
CA ASN A 306 -4.95 0.02 -16.92
C ASN A 306 -6.01 -0.82 -16.19
N PRO A 307 -6.15 -2.13 -16.48
CA PRO A 307 -7.21 -2.97 -15.92
C PRO A 307 -7.16 -3.03 -14.39
N THR A 308 -5.98 -2.83 -13.81
CA THR A 308 -5.77 -2.97 -12.37
C THR A 308 -6.26 -1.76 -11.56
N PHE A 309 -6.50 -0.60 -12.19
CA PHE A 309 -7.17 0.54 -11.55
C PHE A 309 -8.69 0.51 -11.71
N PHE A 310 -9.21 -0.07 -12.79
CA PHE A 310 -10.63 -0.04 -13.13
C PHE A 310 -11.34 -1.38 -12.87
N ARG A 311 -10.92 -2.10 -11.83
CA ARG A 311 -11.55 -3.38 -11.43
C ARG A 311 -13.01 -3.23 -11.04
N GLN A 312 -13.34 -2.14 -10.38
CA GLN A 312 -14.71 -1.78 -10.06
C GLN A 312 -15.22 -0.80 -11.12
N GLN A 313 -16.33 -1.17 -11.77
CA GLN A 313 -16.91 -0.37 -12.84
C GLN A 313 -17.25 1.03 -12.36
N GLY A 314 -16.77 2.05 -13.08
CA GLY A 314 -17.09 3.46 -12.83
C GLY A 314 -16.41 4.07 -11.59
N VAL A 315 -15.49 3.37 -10.93
CA VAL A 315 -14.88 3.82 -9.67
C VAL A 315 -13.37 3.97 -9.81
N TRP A 316 -12.85 5.13 -9.39
CA TRP A 316 -11.42 5.32 -9.13
C TRP A 316 -11.07 4.72 -7.75
N PRO A 317 -10.03 3.87 -7.64
CA PRO A 317 -9.83 3.06 -6.45
C PRO A 317 -9.09 3.79 -5.32
N MET A 318 -8.59 5.01 -5.54
CA MET A 318 -7.79 5.74 -4.55
C MET A 318 -8.44 7.06 -4.15
N LEU A 319 -7.83 7.72 -3.17
CA LEU A 319 -8.20 9.07 -2.73
C LEU A 319 -7.94 10.12 -3.82
N ASP A 320 -8.60 11.26 -3.68
CA ASP A 320 -8.50 12.40 -4.58
C ASP A 320 -7.15 13.12 -4.53
N ASP A 321 -6.36 12.90 -3.48
CA ASP A 321 -5.02 13.45 -3.28
C ASP A 321 -3.87 12.48 -3.59
N ALA A 322 -4.17 11.25 -4.00
CA ALA A 322 -3.15 10.27 -4.37
C ALA A 322 -2.25 10.78 -5.50
N ASP A 323 -0.93 10.81 -5.25
CA ASP A 323 0.11 11.27 -6.18
C ASP A 323 1.28 10.27 -6.16
N PRO A 324 1.79 9.82 -7.32
CA PRO A 324 2.91 8.88 -7.37
C PRO A 324 4.21 9.42 -6.77
N LEU A 325 4.38 10.75 -6.69
CA LEU A 325 5.55 11.38 -6.08
C LEU A 325 5.63 11.13 -4.57
N SER A 326 4.49 10.93 -3.88
CA SER A 326 4.42 10.77 -2.42
C SER A 326 5.17 9.54 -1.89
N GLY A 327 5.44 8.55 -2.74
CA GLY A 327 6.21 7.35 -2.38
C GLY A 327 7.72 7.53 -2.44
N TRP A 328 8.22 8.69 -2.87
CA TRP A 328 9.63 8.86 -3.23
C TRP A 328 10.21 10.17 -2.71
N SER A 329 11.51 10.18 -2.44
CA SER A 329 12.21 11.38 -1.96
C SER A 329 12.39 12.38 -3.09
N TYR A 330 11.91 13.62 -2.90
CA TYR A 330 12.14 14.73 -3.83
C TYR A 330 13.60 14.90 -4.21
N ASN A 331 14.48 14.87 -3.21
CA ASN A 331 15.92 15.05 -3.40
C ASN A 331 16.55 13.92 -4.23
N GLU A 332 15.93 12.74 -4.30
CA GLU A 332 16.41 11.65 -5.15
C GLU A 332 15.93 11.85 -6.59
N TYR A 333 14.63 12.02 -6.81
CA TYR A 333 14.10 12.01 -8.17
C TYR A 333 14.38 13.30 -8.95
N ILE A 334 14.52 14.45 -8.29
CA ILE A 334 14.75 15.72 -8.99
C ILE A 334 16.12 15.76 -9.70
N THR A 335 17.09 14.98 -9.21
CA THR A 335 18.43 14.84 -9.81
C THR A 335 18.40 14.18 -11.20
N HIS A 336 17.28 13.55 -11.56
CA HIS A 336 17.06 12.89 -12.85
C HIS A 336 16.33 13.79 -13.87
N SER A 337 16.26 15.09 -13.58
CA SER A 337 15.71 16.08 -14.50
C SER A 337 16.44 16.06 -15.83
N SER A 338 15.68 16.14 -16.93
CA SER A 338 16.23 16.40 -18.25
C SER A 338 16.66 17.88 -18.37
N ALA A 339 17.01 18.34 -19.58
CA ALA A 339 17.25 19.76 -19.81
C ALA A 339 16.02 20.62 -19.45
N ALA A 340 14.80 20.07 -19.53
CA ALA A 340 13.58 20.70 -19.04
C ALA A 340 13.48 20.63 -17.50
N LYS A 341 14.16 21.55 -16.81
CA LYS A 341 14.28 21.58 -15.34
C LYS A 341 12.95 21.70 -14.58
N ASN A 342 11.90 22.25 -15.19
CA ASN A 342 10.59 22.37 -14.54
C ASN A 342 9.71 21.11 -14.77
N ASP A 343 10.15 20.15 -15.57
CA ASP A 343 9.44 18.88 -15.79
C ASP A 343 9.68 17.89 -14.63
N VAL A 344 9.08 18.18 -13.48
CA VAL A 344 9.24 17.37 -12.25
C VAL A 344 8.74 15.93 -12.44
N TYR A 345 7.64 15.74 -13.16
CA TYR A 345 7.11 14.41 -13.47
C TYR A 345 7.99 13.66 -14.48
N GLY A 346 8.62 14.36 -15.43
CA GLY A 346 9.65 13.79 -16.30
C GLY A 346 10.93 13.41 -15.55
N ALA A 347 11.36 14.22 -14.58
CA ALA A 347 12.46 13.88 -13.68
C ALA A 347 12.13 12.60 -12.89
N PHE A 348 10.93 12.53 -12.34
CA PHE A 348 10.44 11.35 -11.63
C PHE A 348 10.33 10.10 -12.53
N PHE A 349 9.82 10.26 -13.76
CA PHE A 349 9.81 9.20 -14.77
C PHE A 349 11.23 8.65 -15.02
N ASN A 350 12.21 9.53 -15.25
CA ASN A 350 13.59 9.12 -15.51
C ASN A 350 14.23 8.41 -14.31
N PHE A 351 13.98 8.92 -13.09
CA PHE A 351 14.41 8.29 -11.84
C PHE A 351 13.84 6.88 -11.72
N LEU A 352 12.52 6.73 -11.88
CA LEU A 352 11.85 5.45 -11.73
C LEU A 352 12.30 4.47 -12.81
N ARG A 353 12.45 4.92 -14.06
CA ARG A 353 13.01 4.10 -15.14
C ARG A 353 14.39 3.57 -14.80
N ASN A 354 15.30 4.45 -14.37
CA ASN A 354 16.67 4.07 -14.03
C ASN A 354 16.70 3.09 -12.85
N LEU A 355 15.87 3.33 -11.83
CA LEU A 355 15.77 2.46 -10.66
C LEU A 355 15.21 1.09 -11.03
N LEU A 356 14.14 1.04 -11.84
CA LEU A 356 13.52 -0.22 -12.25
C LEU A 356 14.39 -1.01 -13.22
N LEU A 357 15.18 -0.36 -14.08
CA LEU A 357 16.20 -1.03 -14.89
C LEU A 357 17.23 -1.73 -14.00
N GLN A 358 17.71 -1.04 -12.97
CA GLN A 358 18.62 -1.63 -11.98
C GLN A 358 17.95 -2.78 -11.22
N PHE A 359 16.69 -2.62 -10.82
CA PHE A 359 15.92 -3.65 -10.14
C PHE A 359 15.76 -4.91 -11.01
N CYS A 360 15.33 -4.76 -12.26
CA CYS A 360 15.16 -5.90 -13.16
C CYS A 360 16.50 -6.61 -13.44
N LYS A 361 17.58 -5.85 -13.65
CA LYS A 361 18.95 -6.40 -13.79
C LYS A 361 19.38 -7.14 -12.53
N ARG A 362 19.10 -6.59 -11.35
CA ARG A 362 19.41 -7.24 -10.06
C ARG A 362 18.63 -8.53 -9.86
N VAL A 363 17.32 -8.48 -10.09
CA VAL A 363 16.44 -9.65 -10.03
C VAL A 363 16.96 -10.74 -10.94
N ARG A 364 17.49 -10.42 -12.13
CA ARG A 364 18.09 -11.40 -13.06
C ARG A 364 19.43 -11.96 -12.63
N ASN A 365 20.29 -11.13 -12.05
CA ASN A 365 21.69 -11.47 -11.78
C ASN A 365 21.93 -11.98 -10.35
N SER A 366 20.90 -12.09 -9.53
CA SER A 366 20.98 -12.54 -8.13
C SER A 366 19.99 -13.67 -7.86
N LYS A 367 20.31 -14.51 -6.88
CA LYS A 367 19.45 -15.61 -6.43
C LYS A 367 18.36 -15.05 -5.53
N ILE A 368 17.24 -14.64 -6.14
CA ILE A 368 16.13 -14.00 -5.42
C ILE A 368 14.88 -14.88 -5.49
N VAL A 369 14.26 -15.11 -4.34
CA VAL A 369 12.99 -15.81 -4.19
C VAL A 369 11.95 -14.88 -3.59
N PHE A 370 10.87 -14.63 -4.31
CA PHE A 370 9.74 -13.85 -3.82
C PHE A 370 8.64 -14.79 -3.28
N ARG A 371 8.10 -14.50 -2.10
CA ARG A 371 6.90 -15.17 -1.55
C ARG A 371 5.83 -14.15 -1.22
N LEU A 372 4.69 -14.22 -1.90
CA LEU A 372 3.59 -13.24 -1.76
C LEU A 372 2.36 -13.94 -1.18
N PHE A 373 1.78 -13.34 -0.13
CA PHE A 373 0.61 -13.88 0.55
C PHE A 373 -0.54 -12.86 0.56
N ASN A 374 -1.73 -13.26 0.08
CA ASN A 374 -2.94 -12.46 0.29
C ASN A 374 -3.62 -12.84 1.62
N VAL A 375 -3.04 -12.39 2.73
CA VAL A 375 -3.49 -12.68 4.10
C VAL A 375 -3.28 -11.47 5.01
N ASN A 376 -4.08 -11.38 6.08
CA ASN A 376 -3.82 -10.44 7.15
C ASN A 376 -2.43 -10.72 7.77
N ALA A 377 -1.65 -9.66 8.00
CA ALA A 377 -0.29 -9.71 8.52
C ALA A 377 -0.19 -10.48 9.85
N VAL A 378 -1.23 -10.44 10.71
CA VAL A 378 -1.26 -11.20 11.97
C VAL A 378 -1.28 -12.72 11.76
N ASN A 379 -1.74 -13.18 10.59
CA ASN A 379 -1.81 -14.61 10.26
C ASN A 379 -0.56 -15.10 9.51
N LEU A 380 0.34 -14.19 9.12
CA LEU A 380 1.54 -14.54 8.36
C LEU A 380 2.44 -15.60 9.01
N PRO A 381 2.63 -15.65 10.35
CA PRO A 381 3.44 -16.69 10.98
C PRO A 381 2.99 -18.12 10.67
N SER A 382 1.70 -18.32 10.37
CA SER A 382 1.18 -19.65 10.02
C SER A 382 1.68 -20.16 8.66
N TYR A 383 2.11 -19.26 7.78
CA TYR A 383 2.57 -19.55 6.40
C TYR A 383 4.09 -19.52 6.25
N THR A 384 4.82 -18.93 7.20
CA THR A 384 6.28 -18.70 7.12
C THR A 384 7.03 -19.31 8.30
N LYS A 385 6.53 -20.43 8.85
CA LYS A 385 7.09 -21.08 10.05
C LYS A 385 8.56 -21.47 9.87
N ASP A 386 8.95 -21.74 8.62
CA ASP A 386 10.26 -22.16 8.14
C ASP A 386 11.30 -21.02 8.06
N ILE A 387 10.88 -19.75 8.15
CA ILE A 387 11.76 -18.60 7.92
C ILE A 387 11.93 -17.77 9.20
N ARG A 388 13.16 -17.27 9.39
CA ARG A 388 13.47 -16.13 10.25
C ARG A 388 14.10 -15.02 9.44
N PHE A 389 13.80 -13.78 9.80
CA PHE A 389 14.09 -12.61 8.97
C PHE A 389 15.23 -11.77 9.54
N ASP A 390 16.10 -11.29 8.65
CA ASP A 390 17.12 -10.29 8.96
C ASP A 390 16.50 -8.89 9.08
N ARG A 391 15.45 -8.62 8.30
CA ARG A 391 14.71 -7.36 8.34
C ARG A 391 13.23 -7.62 8.24
N ILE A 392 12.46 -6.96 9.10
CA ILE A 392 11.00 -6.94 9.04
C ILE A 392 10.57 -5.48 8.98
N GLU A 393 9.92 -5.05 7.91
CA GLU A 393 9.25 -3.76 7.82
C GLU A 393 7.75 -3.99 7.94
N ALA A 394 7.11 -3.35 8.92
CA ALA A 394 5.70 -3.62 9.27
C ALA A 394 4.76 -2.44 8.97
N ALA A 395 5.18 -1.49 8.12
CA ALA A 395 4.44 -0.28 7.79
C ALA A 395 3.89 0.40 9.06
N ASN A 396 2.66 0.92 8.98
CA ASN A 396 1.97 1.61 10.07
C ASN A 396 0.93 0.75 10.80
N ILE A 397 0.97 -0.58 10.65
CA ILE A 397 0.00 -1.45 11.31
C ILE A 397 0.12 -1.42 12.84
N CYS A 398 1.25 -0.95 13.36
CA CYS A 398 1.48 -0.77 14.79
C CYS A 398 0.69 0.38 15.42
N ASP A 399 0.18 1.34 14.63
CA ASP A 399 -0.67 2.41 15.18
C ASP A 399 -1.96 1.82 15.78
N ARG A 400 -2.47 2.45 16.84
CA ARG A 400 -3.72 2.14 17.54
C ARG A 400 -4.92 1.89 16.61
N ALA A 401 -5.03 2.65 15.53
CA ALA A 401 -6.13 2.54 14.56
C ALA A 401 -6.11 1.24 13.72
N TYR A 402 -5.04 0.45 13.78
CA TYR A 402 -4.86 -0.78 13.00
C TYR A 402 -4.70 -2.03 13.88
N VAL A 403 -3.55 -2.70 13.81
CA VAL A 403 -3.28 -3.93 14.58
C VAL A 403 -2.88 -3.58 16.01
N GLY A 404 -2.29 -2.40 16.23
CA GLY A 404 -1.76 -2.00 17.52
C GLY A 404 -0.40 -2.63 17.81
N ILE A 405 0.38 -1.97 18.66
CA ILE A 405 1.78 -2.32 18.84
C ILE A 405 1.97 -3.64 19.60
N SER A 406 1.10 -3.97 20.57
CA SER A 406 1.25 -5.20 21.35
C SER A 406 1.11 -6.42 20.44
N GLN A 407 0.03 -6.46 19.64
CA GLN A 407 -0.21 -7.55 18.71
C GLN A 407 0.82 -7.58 17.57
N THR A 408 1.30 -6.42 17.09
CA THR A 408 2.36 -6.35 16.08
C THR A 408 3.66 -6.99 16.60
N LEU A 409 4.10 -6.62 17.80
CA LEU A 409 5.30 -7.19 18.41
C LEU A 409 5.16 -8.69 18.71
N LYS A 410 3.98 -9.11 19.21
CA LYS A 410 3.66 -10.53 19.43
C LYS A 410 3.84 -11.38 18.18
N VAL A 411 3.46 -10.85 17.02
CA VAL A 411 3.52 -11.55 15.73
C VAL A 411 4.94 -11.55 15.17
N PHE A 412 5.60 -10.39 15.12
CA PHE A 412 6.84 -10.24 14.35
C PHE A 412 8.13 -10.45 15.16
N SER A 413 8.12 -10.23 16.49
CA SER A 413 9.31 -10.51 17.31
C SER A 413 9.80 -11.96 17.19
N PRO A 414 8.94 -13.00 17.27
CA PRO A 414 9.39 -14.39 17.12
C PRO A 414 9.92 -14.73 15.72
N MET A 415 9.58 -13.91 14.72
CA MET A 415 9.99 -14.11 13.32
C MET A 415 11.35 -13.46 13.02
N LEU A 416 11.84 -12.56 13.87
CA LEU A 416 13.14 -11.94 13.72
C LEU A 416 14.27 -12.94 14.04
N LYS A 417 15.36 -12.91 13.26
CA LYS A 417 16.56 -13.69 13.54
C LYS A 417 17.13 -13.33 14.93
N ALA A 418 17.75 -14.31 15.58
CA ALA A 418 18.43 -14.08 16.84
C ALA A 418 19.72 -13.29 16.60
N LYS A 419 20.20 -12.56 17.62
CA LYS A 419 21.45 -11.78 17.54
C LYS A 419 22.68 -12.63 17.18
N VAL A 420 22.67 -13.93 17.52
CA VAL A 420 23.73 -14.88 17.15
C VAL A 420 23.76 -15.17 15.65
N ASP A 421 22.62 -15.13 14.97
CA ASP A 421 22.53 -15.38 13.53
C ASP A 421 22.75 -14.10 12.71
N ASN A 422 22.27 -12.97 13.23
CA ASN A 422 22.53 -11.65 12.69
C ASN A 422 22.41 -10.59 13.82
N PRO A 423 23.51 -9.96 14.27
CA PRO A 423 23.45 -8.94 15.32
C PRO A 423 22.72 -7.67 14.88
N HIS A 424 22.53 -7.49 13.57
CA HIS A 424 21.87 -6.34 12.97
C HIS A 424 20.39 -6.60 12.64
N ALA A 425 19.85 -7.77 12.99
CA ALA A 425 18.46 -8.11 12.74
C ALA A 425 17.51 -7.06 13.34
N THR A 426 16.65 -6.47 12.51
CA THR A 426 15.85 -5.29 12.89
C THR A 426 14.40 -5.42 12.45
N ILE A 427 13.46 -5.03 13.33
CA ILE A 427 12.06 -4.74 12.96
C ILE A 427 11.90 -3.23 12.84
N LEU A 428 11.46 -2.75 11.69
CA LEU A 428 11.16 -1.36 11.41
C LEU A 428 9.65 -1.14 11.42
N MET A 429 9.19 -0.18 12.22
CA MET A 429 7.79 0.21 12.31
C MET A 429 7.63 1.72 12.08
N LEU A 430 6.55 2.12 11.44
CA LEU A 430 6.19 3.51 11.20
C LEU A 430 4.98 3.88 12.06
N PHE A 431 5.14 4.83 12.96
CA PHE A 431 4.02 5.48 13.62
C PHE A 431 3.60 6.68 12.79
N LEU A 432 2.54 6.50 12.01
CA LEU A 432 2.04 7.52 11.09
C LEU A 432 1.02 8.43 11.78
N ASN A 433 0.21 7.87 12.69
CA ASN A 433 -0.94 8.56 13.29
C ASN A 433 -0.70 9.00 14.74
N ALA A 434 0.31 8.43 15.40
CA ALA A 434 0.52 8.58 16.85
C ALA A 434 0.51 10.02 17.36
N VAL A 435 1.24 10.93 16.70
CA VAL A 435 1.32 12.34 17.10
C VAL A 435 -0.03 13.04 16.95
N ARG A 436 -0.73 12.86 15.81
CA ARG A 436 -2.04 13.50 15.57
C ARG A 436 -3.11 13.02 16.52
N GLU A 437 -3.09 11.74 16.86
CA GLU A 437 -4.02 11.19 17.84
C GLU A 437 -3.86 11.89 19.20
N GLU A 438 -2.63 12.06 19.67
CA GLU A 438 -2.37 12.74 20.95
C GLU A 438 -2.66 14.25 20.89
N GLU A 439 -2.36 14.91 19.77
CA GLU A 439 -2.76 16.30 19.53
C GLU A 439 -4.28 16.46 19.61
N ALA A 440 -5.03 15.63 18.88
CA ALA A 440 -6.49 15.66 18.88
C ALA A 440 -7.08 15.39 20.28
N GLN A 441 -6.50 14.46 21.04
CA GLN A 441 -6.91 14.21 22.42
C GLN A 441 -6.55 15.38 23.36
N LYS A 442 -5.46 16.09 23.13
CA LYS A 442 -5.09 17.29 23.91
C LYS A 442 -6.09 18.40 23.67
N THR A 443 -6.43 18.69 22.41
CA THR A 443 -7.44 19.69 22.03
C THR A 443 -8.81 19.37 22.62
N LYS A 444 -9.25 18.11 22.57
CA LYS A 444 -10.52 17.69 23.20
C LYS A 444 -10.55 17.91 24.72
N ARG A 445 -9.41 17.79 25.41
CA ARG A 445 -9.31 17.96 26.88
C ARG A 445 -9.17 19.41 27.31
N GLN A 446 -8.43 20.22 26.55
CA GLN A 446 -8.02 21.57 26.94
C GLN A 446 -8.84 22.69 26.27
N GLY A 447 -9.73 22.36 25.33
CA GLY A 447 -10.45 23.34 24.52
C GLY A 447 -9.63 23.82 23.31
N GLU A 448 -10.08 24.88 22.65
CA GLU A 448 -9.43 25.42 21.45
C GLU A 448 -7.93 25.70 21.66
N GLN A 449 -7.10 25.29 20.70
CA GLN A 449 -5.68 25.63 20.70
C GLN A 449 -5.53 27.16 20.56
N LYS A 450 -4.87 27.79 21.53
CA LYS A 450 -4.46 29.20 21.40
C LYS A 450 -3.46 29.33 20.25
N PHE A 451 -3.64 30.37 19.44
CA PHE A 451 -2.71 30.71 18.37
C PHE A 451 -1.32 30.98 18.97
N ASP A 452 -0.32 30.19 18.58
CA ASP A 452 1.04 30.31 19.08
C ASP A 452 1.84 31.32 18.26
N LEU A 453 2.01 32.53 18.81
CA LEU A 453 2.76 33.61 18.18
C LEU A 453 4.24 33.26 17.95
N LEU A 454 4.84 32.38 18.75
CA LEU A 454 6.23 31.95 18.57
C LEU A 454 6.36 31.04 17.35
N LEU A 455 5.44 30.08 17.18
CA LEU A 455 5.40 29.24 15.98
C LEU A 455 5.15 30.08 14.73
N ALA A 456 4.26 31.07 14.81
CA ALA A 456 4.02 32.01 13.71
C ALA A 456 5.29 32.81 13.34
N HIS A 457 6.13 33.18 14.31
CA HIS A 457 7.42 33.83 14.05
C HIS A 457 8.40 32.89 13.32
N ARG A 458 8.51 31.62 13.75
CA ARG A 458 9.35 30.62 13.06
C ARG A 458 8.90 30.42 11.61
N VAL A 459 7.59 30.37 11.37
CA VAL A 459 7.04 30.31 10.00
C VAL A 459 7.44 31.54 9.17
N GLN A 460 7.51 32.73 9.77
CA GLN A 460 7.98 33.94 9.09
C GLN A 460 9.44 33.84 8.62
N GLU A 461 10.30 33.21 9.42
CA GLU A 461 11.72 33.07 9.07
C GLU A 461 11.91 32.21 7.81
N VAL A 462 11.08 31.17 7.65
CA VAL A 462 11.19 30.19 6.55
C VAL A 462 10.36 30.53 5.32
N ILE A 463 9.21 31.22 5.44
CA ILE A 463 8.34 31.61 4.31
C ILE A 463 7.85 33.08 4.37
N PRO A 464 8.76 34.07 4.41
CA PRO A 464 8.41 35.48 4.62
C PRO A 464 7.48 36.08 3.55
N ASP A 465 7.55 35.56 2.32
CA ASP A 465 6.79 36.09 1.17
C ASP A 465 5.36 35.54 1.09
N LYS A 466 5.04 34.46 1.82
CA LYS A 466 3.73 33.78 1.77
C LYS A 466 2.82 34.10 2.97
N ASN A 467 3.22 35.02 3.87
CA ASN A 467 2.46 35.33 5.10
C ASN A 467 2.49 36.80 5.52
N ALA A 468 2.97 37.70 4.65
CA ALA A 468 3.22 39.09 4.98
C ALA A 468 1.95 39.87 5.35
N SER A 469 0.81 39.61 4.71
CA SER A 469 -0.45 40.28 5.01
C SER A 469 -1.09 39.71 6.28
N PHE A 470 -1.03 38.40 6.50
CA PHE A 470 -1.54 37.76 7.72
C PHE A 470 -0.77 38.17 8.98
N LEU A 471 0.57 38.20 8.94
CA LEU A 471 1.37 38.63 10.08
C LEU A 471 1.21 40.13 10.38
N ARG A 472 1.01 40.96 9.36
CA ARG A 472 0.69 42.38 9.55
C ARG A 472 -0.62 42.57 10.31
N MET A 473 -1.65 41.78 9.94
CA MET A 473 -2.93 41.74 10.65
C MET A 473 -2.73 41.32 12.12
N LEU A 474 -1.99 40.25 12.39
CA LEU A 474 -1.73 39.76 13.75
C LEU A 474 -0.94 40.75 14.62
N ARG A 475 -0.03 41.53 14.03
CA ARG A 475 0.79 42.52 14.77
C ARG A 475 0.09 43.85 15.03
N GLY A 476 -1.11 44.07 14.48
CA GLY A 476 -1.81 45.36 14.57
C GLY A 476 -1.05 46.52 13.89
N VAL A 477 -0.04 46.24 13.06
CA VAL A 477 0.81 47.25 12.42
C VAL A 477 0.19 47.66 11.07
N GLY A 478 -0.56 48.75 11.09
CA GLY A 478 -1.08 49.43 9.90
C GLY A 478 -2.58 49.23 9.66
N LYS A 479 -3.30 50.32 9.39
CA LYS A 479 -4.56 50.24 8.65
C LYS A 479 -4.28 49.48 7.33
N PRO A 480 -5.13 48.55 6.88
CA PRO A 480 -4.93 47.87 5.60
C PRO A 480 -4.63 48.94 4.54
N ARG A 481 -3.38 48.98 4.06
CA ARG A 481 -2.97 49.99 3.08
C ARG A 481 -3.61 49.56 1.76
N SER A 482 -4.70 50.26 1.47
CA SER A 482 -5.68 50.08 0.39
C SER A 482 -6.80 49.08 0.69
N LEU A 483 -8.02 49.55 0.43
CA LEU A 483 -9.25 48.78 0.21
C LEU A 483 -9.15 47.78 -0.97
N ASN A 484 -7.95 47.48 -1.47
CA ASN A 484 -7.71 46.64 -2.64
C ASN A 484 -6.98 45.31 -2.32
N GLU A 485 -6.57 45.04 -1.07
CA GLU A 485 -6.18 43.67 -0.68
C GLU A 485 -7.45 42.86 -0.43
N PRO A 486 -7.79 41.84 -1.24
CA PRO A 486 -9.02 41.10 -1.06
C PRO A 486 -8.97 40.41 0.32
N PRO A 487 -10.02 40.50 1.15
CA PRO A 487 -10.11 39.83 2.46
C PRO A 487 -9.69 38.35 2.43
N ASN A 488 -9.87 37.70 1.28
CA ASN A 488 -9.56 36.29 1.05
C ASN A 488 -8.07 35.99 0.85
N ARG A 489 -7.20 36.98 0.56
CA ARG A 489 -5.75 36.78 0.51
C ARG A 489 -5.19 36.45 1.90
N VAL A 490 -5.64 37.19 2.91
CA VAL A 490 -5.28 36.94 4.32
C VAL A 490 -5.71 35.55 4.76
N LEU A 491 -6.88 35.07 4.32
CA LEU A 491 -7.36 33.71 4.62
C LEU A 491 -6.45 32.62 4.02
N VAL A 492 -5.90 32.82 2.82
CA VAL A 492 -4.98 31.84 2.20
C VAL A 492 -3.67 31.78 2.96
N GLU A 493 -3.12 32.95 3.26
CA GLU A 493 -1.89 33.07 4.03
C GLU A 493 -2.09 32.43 5.42
N MET A 494 -3.25 32.64 6.05
CA MET A 494 -3.62 31.97 7.30
C MET A 494 -3.59 30.44 7.14
N VAL A 495 -4.24 29.88 6.13
CA VAL A 495 -4.26 28.41 5.90
C VAL A 495 -2.84 27.85 5.75
N VAL A 496 -1.99 28.52 4.97
CA VAL A 496 -0.61 28.08 4.73
C VAL A 496 0.24 28.23 5.98
N VAL A 497 0.05 29.31 6.73
CA VAL A 497 0.73 29.52 8.02
C VAL A 497 0.30 28.47 9.02
N THR A 498 -0.99 28.13 9.11
CA THR A 498 -1.47 27.08 10.02
C THR A 498 -0.89 25.71 9.66
N ASP A 499 -0.84 25.34 8.38
CA ASP A 499 -0.18 24.10 7.95
C ASP A 499 1.30 24.09 8.32
N ALA A 500 2.01 25.18 8.01
CA ALA A 500 3.42 25.35 8.32
C ALA A 500 3.69 25.30 9.83
N MET A 501 2.86 25.94 10.65
CA MET A 501 2.95 25.92 12.11
C MET A 501 2.84 24.48 12.64
N SER A 502 1.97 23.66 12.03
CA SER A 502 1.81 22.27 12.45
C SER A 502 3.07 21.41 12.23
N MET A 503 3.99 21.84 11.36
CA MET A 503 5.29 21.19 11.13
C MET A 503 6.34 21.50 12.21
N PHE A 504 6.07 22.48 13.08
CA PHE A 504 6.96 22.92 14.17
C PHE A 504 6.45 22.51 15.56
N ALA A 505 5.39 21.70 15.63
CA ALA A 505 4.85 21.24 16.91
C ALA A 505 5.85 20.34 17.68
N ASN A 506 5.65 20.21 18.99
CA ASN A 506 6.48 19.38 19.86
C ASN A 506 6.13 17.90 19.70
N PHE A 507 6.54 17.31 18.58
CA PHE A 507 6.21 15.92 18.24
C PHE A 507 6.77 14.91 19.26
N ASP A 508 7.89 15.21 19.93
CA ASP A 508 8.46 14.30 20.93
C ASP A 508 7.60 14.24 22.19
N GLU A 509 7.02 15.35 22.67
CA GLU A 509 6.07 15.34 23.79
C GLU A 509 4.85 14.47 23.45
N HIS A 510 4.25 14.69 22.29
CA HIS A 510 3.08 13.95 21.83
C HIS A 510 3.40 12.46 21.66
N PHE A 511 4.52 12.14 21.03
CA PHE A 511 4.91 10.75 20.82
C PHE A 511 5.27 10.04 22.14
N ASN A 512 6.02 10.68 23.05
CA ASN A 512 6.35 10.10 24.34
C ASN A 512 5.11 9.81 25.19
N LYS A 513 4.07 10.66 25.07
CA LYS A 513 2.77 10.42 25.69
C LYS A 513 2.04 9.24 25.05
N TYR A 514 2.04 9.17 23.71
CA TYR A 514 1.48 8.03 22.99
C TYR A 514 2.09 6.70 23.47
N LEU A 515 3.41 6.66 23.65
CA LEU A 515 4.15 5.48 24.09
C LEU A 515 3.79 5.00 25.51
N GLN A 516 3.10 5.79 26.33
CA GLN A 516 2.61 5.33 27.63
C GLN A 516 1.39 4.41 27.50
N HIS A 517 0.58 4.62 26.45
CA HIS A 517 -0.63 3.85 26.17
C HIS A 517 -0.77 3.58 24.67
N PRO A 518 0.20 2.91 24.01
CA PRO A 518 0.25 2.82 22.56
C PRO A 518 -0.72 1.77 21.96
N ASP A 519 -1.49 1.08 22.79
CA ASP A 519 -2.47 0.06 22.39
C ASP A 519 -3.86 0.41 22.96
N LEU A 520 -4.93 0.11 22.22
CA LEU A 520 -6.31 0.41 22.62
C LEU A 520 -6.91 -0.67 23.53
N PHE A 521 -6.46 -1.90 23.38
CA PHE A 521 -7.08 -3.07 24.02
C PHE A 521 -6.23 -3.63 25.15
N GLU A 522 -4.93 -3.38 25.12
CA GLU A 522 -4.01 -3.81 26.16
C GLU A 522 -3.40 -2.63 26.92
N SER A 523 -3.43 -2.70 28.26
CA SER A 523 -2.77 -1.71 29.11
C SER A 523 -1.28 -2.02 29.22
N GLY A 524 -0.45 -1.02 28.98
CA GLY A 524 1.00 -1.13 29.11
C GLY A 524 1.69 -0.02 28.31
N SER A 525 2.92 0.31 28.67
CA SER A 525 3.75 1.20 27.87
C SER A 525 4.41 0.43 26.72
N MET A 526 4.97 1.19 25.79
CA MET A 526 5.80 0.67 24.71
C MET A 526 6.93 -0.23 25.23
N LYS A 527 7.57 0.18 26.33
CA LYS A 527 8.67 -0.55 26.96
C LYS A 527 8.18 -1.87 27.53
N ASP A 528 7.00 -1.88 28.16
CA ASP A 528 6.40 -3.09 28.72
C ASP A 528 6.10 -4.10 27.61
N PHE A 529 5.52 -3.66 26.49
CA PHE A 529 5.25 -4.55 25.34
C PHE A 529 6.54 -5.06 24.68
N ALA A 530 7.53 -4.19 24.48
CA ALA A 530 8.82 -4.59 23.91
C ALA A 530 9.48 -5.67 24.79
N GLN A 531 9.56 -5.43 26.10
CA GLN A 531 10.12 -6.39 27.06
C GLN A 531 9.32 -7.69 27.11
N LYS A 532 7.99 -7.62 27.13
CA LYS A 532 7.08 -8.77 27.11
C LYS A 532 7.34 -9.68 25.90
N TYR A 533 7.66 -9.10 24.75
CA TYR A 533 7.91 -9.84 23.51
C TYR A 533 9.40 -10.00 23.18
N GLY A 534 10.30 -9.78 24.13
CA GLY A 534 11.72 -10.13 24.00
C GLY A 534 12.53 -9.22 23.05
N VAL A 535 12.10 -7.98 22.85
CA VAL A 535 12.79 -6.99 22.02
C VAL A 535 13.01 -5.68 22.78
N GLN A 536 13.85 -4.81 22.24
CA GLN A 536 14.06 -3.45 22.71
C GLN A 536 14.14 -2.48 21.53
N VAL A 537 13.81 -1.22 21.78
CA VAL A 537 14.05 -0.14 20.81
C VAL A 537 15.56 0.06 20.69
N LYS A 538 16.07 0.16 19.46
CA LYS A 538 17.49 0.45 19.22
C LYS A 538 17.84 1.84 19.75
N ALA A 539 18.95 1.93 20.48
CA ALA A 539 19.47 3.22 20.96
C ALA A 539 19.83 4.16 19.79
N GLN A 540 20.39 3.60 18.72
CA GLN A 540 20.70 4.31 17.49
C GLN A 540 20.01 3.65 16.31
N HIS A 541 19.29 4.46 15.55
CA HIS A 541 18.72 4.05 14.28
C HIS A 541 19.79 3.88 13.22
N THR A 542 19.62 2.87 12.39
CA THR A 542 20.60 2.46 11.38
C THR A 542 20.01 2.38 9.97
N ILE A 543 18.69 2.22 9.84
CA ILE A 543 17.99 2.14 8.56
C ILE A 543 17.50 3.53 8.14
N VAL A 544 16.82 4.24 9.05
CA VAL A 544 16.21 5.54 8.76
C VAL A 544 16.23 6.42 9.99
N LYS A 545 16.41 7.74 9.81
CA LYS A 545 16.34 8.69 10.92
C LYS A 545 14.98 8.55 11.65
N PRO A 546 14.95 8.74 12.97
CA PRO A 546 13.72 8.84 13.76
C PRO A 546 12.57 9.61 13.12
N TRP A 547 12.86 10.81 12.65
CA TRP A 547 11.91 11.78 12.13
C TRP A 547 12.42 12.29 10.78
N PRO A 548 12.29 11.49 9.71
CA PRO A 548 12.95 11.80 8.44
C PRO A 548 12.38 13.04 7.75
N CYS A 549 11.14 13.41 8.07
CA CYS A 549 10.43 14.55 7.47
C CYS A 549 10.31 15.75 8.42
N ARG A 550 10.90 15.70 9.62
CA ARG A 550 10.79 16.76 10.63
C ARG A 550 11.63 17.97 10.22
N VAL A 551 11.04 19.15 10.35
CA VAL A 551 11.74 20.43 10.24
C VAL A 551 12.60 20.65 11.47
N THR A 552 13.88 20.95 11.24
CA THR A 552 14.88 21.23 12.27
C THR A 552 15.49 22.61 12.07
N ASP A 553 16.32 23.07 13.01
CA ASP A 553 16.98 24.37 12.92
C ASP A 553 18.02 24.43 11.78
N GLU A 554 18.49 23.27 11.29
CA GLU A 554 19.36 23.16 10.12
C GLU A 554 18.58 23.15 8.79
N THR A 555 17.24 23.09 8.83
CA THR A 555 16.43 23.02 7.61
C THR A 555 16.47 24.36 6.88
N THR A 556 16.97 24.36 5.65
CA THR A 556 17.04 25.56 4.82
C THR A 556 15.64 25.98 4.32
N LYS A 557 15.49 27.24 3.91
CA LYS A 557 14.21 27.73 3.34
C LYS A 557 13.75 26.95 2.11
N ALA A 558 14.71 26.50 1.29
CA ALA A 558 14.44 25.70 0.10
C ALA A 558 13.94 24.30 0.47
N GLU A 559 14.57 23.64 1.44
CA GLU A 559 14.12 22.35 1.96
C GLU A 559 12.75 22.44 2.63
N PHE A 560 12.52 23.49 3.42
CA PHE A 560 11.22 23.74 4.03
C PHE A 560 10.11 23.93 2.97
N ALA A 561 10.38 24.70 1.91
CA ALA A 561 9.43 24.89 0.82
C ALA A 561 9.10 23.57 0.08
N ILE A 562 10.08 22.65 -0.03
CA ILE A 562 9.86 21.31 -0.56
C ILE A 562 8.98 20.51 0.41
N LEU A 563 9.33 20.43 1.70
CA LEU A 563 8.57 19.70 2.71
C LEU A 563 7.12 20.17 2.82
N LEU A 564 6.88 21.48 2.77
CA LEU A 564 5.54 22.07 2.78
C LEU A 564 4.73 21.72 1.52
N ALA A 565 5.39 21.38 0.42
CA ALA A 565 4.75 20.93 -0.83
C ALA A 565 4.61 19.40 -0.92
N GLU A 566 5.14 18.65 0.04
CA GLU A 566 4.98 17.19 0.14
C GLU A 566 3.67 16.82 0.84
N SER A 567 3.28 15.54 0.72
CA SER A 567 2.15 14.98 1.49
C SER A 567 2.49 14.66 2.94
N THR A 568 3.78 14.72 3.32
CA THR A 568 4.25 14.47 4.69
C THR A 568 4.15 15.73 5.53
N THR A 569 3.87 15.58 6.83
CA THR A 569 3.73 16.71 7.75
C THR A 569 4.85 16.82 8.78
N GLY A 570 5.78 15.86 8.79
CA GLY A 570 6.98 15.86 9.63
C GLY A 570 6.85 15.08 10.95
N HIS A 571 5.64 14.64 11.27
CA HIS A 571 5.32 13.85 12.46
C HIS A 571 5.45 12.34 12.27
N GLU A 572 5.92 11.90 11.10
CA GLU A 572 6.01 10.48 10.76
C GLU A 572 7.22 9.87 11.47
N ARG A 573 6.97 8.98 12.43
CA ARG A 573 8.00 8.48 13.35
C ARG A 573 8.35 7.03 13.06
N TYR A 574 9.57 6.78 12.60
CA TYR A 574 10.07 5.41 12.52
C TYR A 574 10.61 4.94 13.87
N VAL A 575 10.46 3.66 14.20
CA VAL A 575 11.10 3.03 15.36
C VAL A 575 11.72 1.70 14.91
N GLU A 576 12.98 1.49 15.29
CA GLU A 576 13.70 0.25 15.03
C GLU A 576 13.76 -0.60 16.33
N PHE A 577 13.41 -1.88 16.23
CA PHE A 577 13.53 -2.86 17.31
C PHE A 577 14.56 -3.91 17.00
N GLU A 578 15.26 -4.36 18.04
CA GLU A 578 16.18 -5.49 18.00
C GLU A 578 15.84 -6.49 19.12
N LYS A 579 16.29 -7.73 19.00
CA LYS A 579 16.15 -8.73 20.06
C LYS A 579 16.90 -8.27 21.33
N LEU A 580 16.32 -8.55 22.50
CA LEU A 580 17.03 -8.39 23.77
C LEU A 580 18.28 -9.28 23.79
N GLU A 581 19.36 -8.80 24.41
CA GLU A 581 20.54 -9.63 24.63
C GLU A 581 20.18 -10.78 25.56
N GLY A 582 20.44 -12.01 25.08
CA GLY A 582 20.31 -13.29 25.77
C GLY A 582 19.33 -13.35 26.95
N ASN A 583 18.03 -13.51 26.69
CA ASN A 583 17.16 -14.11 27.70
C ASN A 583 17.41 -15.63 27.70
N PRO A 584 17.95 -16.24 28.78
CA PRO A 584 18.30 -17.67 28.82
C PRO A 584 17.12 -18.62 28.56
N LYS A 585 15.89 -18.09 28.56
CA LYS A 585 14.67 -18.86 28.33
C LYS A 585 14.49 -19.28 26.85
N GLU A 586 14.86 -18.46 25.87
CA GLU A 586 14.71 -18.81 24.43
C GLU A 586 15.73 -19.88 23.98
N THR A 587 16.99 -19.79 24.43
CA THR A 587 18.00 -20.84 24.18
C THR A 587 17.61 -22.17 24.83
N SER A 588 16.91 -22.16 25.97
CA SER A 588 16.44 -23.38 26.63
C SER A 588 15.26 -24.06 25.93
N ALA A 589 14.33 -23.28 25.36
CA ALA A 589 13.17 -23.81 24.64
C ALA A 589 13.58 -24.40 23.29
N TRP A 590 14.41 -23.68 22.54
CA TRP A 590 14.95 -24.17 21.26
C TRP A 590 15.85 -25.40 21.45
N CYS A 591 16.72 -25.42 22.47
CA CYS A 591 17.49 -26.61 22.82
C CYS A 591 16.59 -27.79 23.23
N LYS A 592 15.44 -27.56 23.87
CA LYS A 592 14.47 -28.60 24.22
C LYS A 592 13.78 -29.16 22.99
N ASP A 593 13.38 -28.30 22.05
CA ASP A 593 12.70 -28.72 20.82
C ASP A 593 13.64 -29.50 19.90
N ILE A 594 14.90 -29.07 19.79
CA ILE A 594 15.94 -29.81 19.06
C ILE A 594 16.25 -31.15 19.74
N LYS A 595 16.45 -31.19 21.06
CA LYS A 595 16.65 -32.47 21.77
C LYS A 595 15.46 -33.42 21.60
N THR A 596 14.24 -32.88 21.53
CA THR A 596 13.02 -33.68 21.29
C THR A 596 12.96 -34.20 19.86
N ALA A 597 13.33 -33.38 18.88
CA ALA A 597 13.42 -33.79 17.47
C ALA A 597 14.50 -34.87 17.26
N TYR A 598 15.69 -34.69 17.84
CA TYR A 598 16.76 -35.69 17.80
C TYR A 598 16.37 -37.00 18.49
N LYS A 599 15.65 -36.94 19.63
CA LYS A 599 15.10 -38.14 20.27
C LYS A 599 14.09 -38.87 19.39
N LYS A 600 13.18 -38.15 18.71
CA LYS A 600 12.23 -38.74 17.78
C LYS A 600 12.93 -39.37 16.57
N LEU A 601 13.95 -38.72 16.03
CA LEU A 601 14.75 -39.24 14.92
C LEU A 601 15.54 -40.50 15.33
N ALA A 602 16.14 -40.50 16.51
CA ALA A 602 16.84 -41.66 17.06
C ALA A 602 15.88 -42.85 17.30
N LEU A 603 14.66 -42.59 17.79
CA LEU A 603 13.62 -43.63 17.94
C LEU A 603 13.18 -44.21 16.59
N ALA A 604 13.02 -43.35 15.58
CA ALA A 604 12.65 -43.78 14.23
C ALA A 604 13.75 -44.63 13.59
N LEU A 605 15.02 -44.23 13.74
CA LEU A 605 16.19 -44.99 13.26
C LEU A 605 16.33 -46.34 13.99
N HIS A 606 16.03 -46.39 15.29
CA HIS A 606 16.04 -47.64 16.05
C HIS A 606 14.92 -48.60 15.62
N LYS A 607 13.71 -48.09 15.34
CA LYS A 607 12.60 -48.88 14.79
C LYS A 607 12.90 -49.40 13.38
N LEU A 608 13.59 -48.59 12.57
CA LEU A 608 14.02 -49.00 11.24
C LEU A 608 15.05 -50.15 11.32
N LYS A 609 16.01 -50.04 12.25
CA LYS A 609 16.99 -51.11 12.50
C LYS A 609 16.34 -52.39 13.02
N SER A 610 15.39 -52.31 13.96
CA SER A 610 14.71 -53.50 14.50
C SER A 610 13.92 -54.25 13.43
N ASN A 611 13.21 -53.53 12.56
CA ASN A 611 12.44 -54.12 11.47
C ASN A 611 13.32 -54.80 10.41
N ILE A 612 14.55 -54.30 10.20
CA ILE A 612 15.54 -54.93 9.29
C ILE A 612 16.15 -56.21 9.90
N THR A 613 16.24 -56.29 11.24
CA THR A 613 16.67 -57.51 11.93
C THR A 613 15.57 -58.57 12.04
N GLU A 614 14.30 -58.16 12.16
CA GLU A 614 13.16 -59.10 12.17
C GLU A 614 12.87 -59.69 10.78
N SER A 615 13.12 -58.95 9.69
CA SER A 615 12.95 -59.48 8.33
C SER A 615 14.02 -60.51 7.92
N LYS A 616 15.14 -60.62 8.66
CA LYS A 616 16.18 -61.65 8.42
C LYS A 616 15.89 -63.01 9.05
N HIS A 617 14.83 -63.14 9.86
CA HIS A 617 14.49 -64.40 10.54
C HIS A 617 13.33 -65.19 9.90
N GLN A 618 12.80 -64.76 8.75
CA GLN A 618 11.65 -65.41 8.09
C GLN A 618 11.91 -65.96 6.67
N GLU A 619 13.16 -66.07 6.23
CA GLU A 619 13.50 -66.77 4.97
C GLU A 619 14.28 -68.06 5.27
N THR A 620 13.54 -69.14 5.55
CA THR A 620 14.00 -70.50 5.27
C THR A 620 12.91 -71.26 4.52
N GLU A 621 13.34 -71.82 3.40
CA GLU A 621 12.77 -72.93 2.60
C GLU A 621 12.29 -72.61 1.17
N PHE A 622 12.88 -73.38 0.24
CA PHE A 622 12.46 -73.77 -1.12
C PHE A 622 13.14 -73.13 -2.35
N PRO A 623 13.32 -73.89 -3.45
CA PRO A 623 14.65 -74.28 -3.92
C PRO A 623 15.06 -73.75 -5.31
N GLN A 624 16.37 -73.91 -5.57
CA GLN A 624 17.12 -73.91 -6.84
C GLN A 624 16.35 -73.67 -8.15
N GLY A 625 16.80 -72.66 -8.92
CA GLY A 625 16.53 -72.62 -10.36
C GLY A 625 16.90 -71.33 -11.09
N GLN A 626 18.09 -71.33 -11.70
CA GLN A 626 18.51 -70.58 -12.90
C GLN A 626 18.95 -69.10 -12.81
N VAL A 627 20.04 -68.89 -13.52
CA VAL A 627 20.90 -67.71 -13.65
C VAL A 627 20.51 -66.93 -14.91
N ALA A 628 20.44 -65.60 -14.85
CA ALA A 628 20.77 -64.73 -15.99
C ALA A 628 21.12 -63.30 -15.52
N ASN A 629 22.08 -62.72 -16.24
CA ASN A 629 22.84 -61.51 -15.95
C ASN A 629 22.08 -60.18 -16.18
N GLY A 630 22.51 -59.15 -15.46
CA GLY A 630 22.84 -57.83 -16.04
C GLY A 630 21.80 -56.70 -15.91
N PRO A 631 22.25 -55.43 -15.87
CA PRO A 631 21.64 -54.35 -15.09
C PRO A 631 20.85 -53.34 -15.93
N GLY A 632 19.85 -52.69 -15.34
CA GLY A 632 19.27 -51.50 -15.95
C GLY A 632 17.91 -51.08 -15.41
N SER A 633 17.91 -49.88 -14.82
CA SER A 633 16.82 -48.89 -14.81
C SER A 633 15.47 -49.24 -14.21
N GLY A 634 15.04 -48.38 -13.27
CA GLY A 634 13.64 -48.07 -13.06
C GLY A 634 13.10 -48.58 -11.73
N PHE A 635 13.21 -47.77 -10.67
CA PHE A 635 12.23 -47.86 -9.59
C PHE A 635 11.24 -46.72 -9.73
N SER A 636 10.10 -47.16 -10.29
CA SER A 636 8.80 -46.55 -10.39
C SER A 636 8.24 -46.12 -9.03
N SER A 637 7.19 -45.30 -9.13
CA SER A 637 6.45 -44.55 -8.12
C SER A 637 5.78 -45.34 -6.99
N TRP A 638 6.41 -46.38 -6.44
CA TRP A 638 5.82 -47.18 -5.36
C TRP A 638 6.58 -47.06 -4.02
N ALA A 639 7.85 -46.62 -4.04
CA ALA A 639 8.65 -46.42 -2.82
C ALA A 639 8.31 -45.13 -2.03
N TRP A 640 7.56 -44.19 -2.62
CA TRP A 640 7.11 -42.97 -1.94
C TRP A 640 5.78 -43.14 -1.20
N GLU A 641 4.96 -44.13 -1.57
CA GLU A 641 3.67 -44.39 -0.93
C GLU A 641 3.79 -45.25 0.34
N GLU A 642 4.81 -46.11 0.45
CA GLU A 642 5.06 -46.90 1.68
C GLU A 642 5.70 -46.07 2.81
N ALA A 643 6.47 -45.03 2.48
CA ALA A 643 7.00 -44.08 3.45
C ALA A 643 5.88 -43.26 4.14
N LEU A 644 4.76 -43.02 3.44
CA LEU A 644 3.58 -42.34 3.97
C LEU A 644 2.71 -43.26 4.84
N ARG A 645 2.71 -44.57 4.60
CA ARG A 645 1.97 -45.54 5.44
C ARG A 645 2.65 -45.84 6.77
N ALA A 646 3.98 -45.77 6.86
CA ALA A 646 4.72 -46.01 8.10
C ALA A 646 4.59 -44.88 9.15
N ALA A 647 4.05 -43.71 8.79
CA ALA A 647 3.91 -42.55 9.67
C ALA A 647 2.56 -42.43 10.41
N GLY A 648 1.61 -43.36 10.19
CA GLY A 648 0.53 -43.65 11.15
C GLY A 648 -0.49 -42.54 11.45
N PHE A 649 -1.18 -42.01 10.43
CA PHE A 649 -2.50 -41.40 10.62
C PHE A 649 -3.49 -42.04 9.63
N ARG A 650 -4.35 -42.94 10.10
CA ARG A 650 -5.55 -43.38 9.35
C ARG A 650 -6.72 -42.49 9.75
N GLY A 651 -7.39 -41.95 8.75
CA GLY A 651 -8.72 -41.36 8.88
C GLY A 651 -9.77 -42.44 9.10
N GLN A 652 -10.84 -42.08 9.80
CA GLN A 652 -12.13 -42.72 9.69
C GLN A 652 -12.99 -41.90 8.72
N GLU A 653 -13.52 -42.57 7.70
CA GLU A 653 -14.76 -42.20 7.03
C GLU A 653 -15.91 -42.88 7.79
N GLU A 654 -16.88 -42.08 8.25
CA GLU A 654 -18.27 -42.50 8.33
C GLU A 654 -19.11 -41.44 7.59
N ASP A 655 -19.88 -41.94 6.62
CA ASP A 655 -20.83 -41.24 5.77
C ASP A 655 -22.23 -41.29 6.41
N PRO A 656 -22.88 -40.14 6.70
CA PRO A 656 -24.27 -40.13 7.16
C PRO A 656 -25.28 -39.84 6.03
N PHE A 657 -24.95 -39.97 4.74
CA PHE A 657 -25.92 -39.80 3.66
C PHE A 657 -26.09 -41.04 2.78
N GLY A 658 -26.58 -42.10 3.41
CA GLY A 658 -27.47 -43.05 2.73
C GLY A 658 -28.79 -42.37 2.36
N GLY A 659 -28.98 -42.05 1.07
CA GLY A 659 -30.29 -41.80 0.48
C GLY A 659 -30.35 -40.67 -0.57
N ARG A 660 -30.37 -41.04 -1.86
CA ARG A 660 -30.96 -40.27 -2.98
C ARG A 660 -32.11 -41.11 -3.57
N PRO A 661 -33.05 -40.57 -4.40
CA PRO A 661 -33.25 -39.17 -4.83
C PRO A 661 -34.73 -38.69 -4.87
N SER A 662 -34.93 -37.37 -4.81
CA SER A 662 -35.86 -36.67 -5.74
C SER A 662 -35.49 -35.19 -5.83
N SER A 663 -35.01 -34.76 -6.99
CA SER A 663 -35.07 -33.35 -7.42
C SER A 663 -36.55 -32.97 -7.67
N PRO A 664 -36.89 -31.71 -7.97
CA PRO A 664 -36.27 -30.41 -7.63
C PRO A 664 -37.32 -29.48 -6.98
N VAL A 665 -36.99 -28.18 -6.82
CA VAL A 665 -37.86 -26.98 -6.76
C VAL A 665 -37.49 -26.07 -5.57
N PRO A 666 -37.41 -24.75 -5.82
CA PRO A 666 -36.49 -23.83 -5.17
C PRO A 666 -37.14 -23.16 -3.97
N MET A 667 -36.38 -22.94 -2.90
CA MET A 667 -36.82 -21.97 -1.89
C MET A 667 -36.06 -20.67 -2.04
N ALA A 668 -36.77 -19.76 -2.69
CA ALA A 668 -36.59 -18.33 -2.63
C ALA A 668 -36.47 -17.85 -1.18
N HIS A 669 -35.60 -16.88 -0.95
CA HIS A 669 -35.72 -16.01 0.21
C HIS A 669 -35.86 -14.58 -0.29
N GLY A 670 -37.07 -14.07 -0.19
CA GLY A 670 -37.29 -12.67 0.13
C GLY A 670 -38.20 -12.60 1.33
N LEU A 671 -38.08 -11.51 2.06
CA LEU A 671 -39.01 -11.18 3.12
C LEU A 671 -39.53 -9.78 2.85
N GLU A 672 -40.85 -9.73 2.75
CA GLU A 672 -41.66 -8.54 2.80
C GLU A 672 -41.85 -8.17 4.27
N VAL A 673 -41.55 -6.93 4.65
CA VAL A 673 -41.85 -6.44 6.01
C VAL A 673 -42.66 -5.16 5.88
N MET A 674 -43.93 -5.21 6.25
CA MET A 674 -44.72 -4.03 6.58
C MET A 674 -44.35 -3.57 7.98
N MET A 675 -43.82 -2.36 8.10
CA MET A 675 -43.67 -1.68 9.39
C MET A 675 -44.45 -0.38 9.33
N THR A 676 -45.50 -0.26 10.15
CA THR A 676 -46.15 1.03 10.42
C THR A 676 -45.26 1.83 11.37
N HIS A 677 -44.62 2.88 10.86
CA HIS A 677 -43.85 3.85 11.63
C HIS A 677 -44.68 5.13 11.77
N PRO A 678 -44.68 5.84 12.92
CA PRO A 678 -45.51 7.02 13.14
C PRO A 678 -45.24 8.23 12.20
N TYR A 679 -44.29 8.12 11.28
CA TYR A 679 -43.95 9.14 10.27
C TYR A 679 -44.03 8.65 8.81
N THR A 680 -44.51 7.42 8.55
CA THR A 680 -44.68 6.91 7.19
C THR A 680 -45.90 5.98 7.13
N ASP A 681 -46.99 6.46 6.52
CA ASP A 681 -48.22 5.69 6.29
C ASP A 681 -48.18 4.82 5.01
N GLN A 682 -47.02 4.61 4.39
CA GLN A 682 -46.90 3.79 3.19
C GLN A 682 -45.74 2.80 3.27
N GLY A 683 -46.07 1.51 3.14
CA GLY A 683 -45.10 0.41 3.06
C GLY A 683 -44.41 0.34 1.70
N TYR A 684 -43.12 0.03 1.68
CA TYR A 684 -42.31 -0.07 0.47
C TYR A 684 -41.56 -1.42 0.42
N ARG A 685 -41.55 -2.10 -0.75
CA ARG A 685 -40.91 -3.41 -0.96
C ARG A 685 -39.70 -3.28 -1.90
N GLN A 686 -38.49 -3.64 -1.46
CA GLN A 686 -37.33 -3.84 -2.35
C GLN A 686 -36.52 -5.08 -1.96
N TRP A 687 -36.01 -5.79 -2.97
CA TRP A 687 -35.19 -7.02 -2.85
C TRP A 687 -33.70 -6.73 -3.08
N SER A 688 -32.82 -7.40 -2.34
CA SER A 688 -31.35 -7.33 -2.50
C SER A 688 -30.76 -8.71 -2.79
N HIS A 689 -29.94 -8.82 -3.85
CA HIS A 689 -29.42 -10.09 -4.38
C HIS A 689 -28.07 -10.55 -3.78
N ARG A 690 -27.61 -9.98 -2.66
CA ARG A 690 -26.30 -10.36 -2.08
C ARG A 690 -26.35 -10.47 -0.57
N TRP A 691 -26.89 -11.58 -0.07
CA TRP A 691 -26.68 -12.06 1.30
C TRP A 691 -26.69 -13.59 1.31
N SER A 692 -25.83 -14.21 2.11
CA SER A 692 -25.82 -15.66 2.36
C SER A 692 -26.13 -15.92 3.85
N PRO A 693 -27.21 -16.64 4.18
CA PRO A 693 -27.60 -16.93 5.57
C PRO A 693 -26.67 -17.95 6.26
N GLN A 694 -26.59 -17.90 7.59
CA GLN A 694 -26.03 -19.00 8.39
C GLN A 694 -27.04 -20.15 8.48
N THR A 695 -26.56 -21.38 8.44
CA THR A 695 -27.37 -22.60 8.58
C THR A 695 -27.75 -22.81 10.05
N GLY A 696 -28.79 -22.12 10.51
CA GLY A 696 -29.48 -22.40 11.78
C GLY A 696 -29.50 -21.21 12.76
N GLY A 697 -30.72 -20.77 13.10
CA GLY A 697 -31.02 -19.65 14.00
C GLY A 697 -32.17 -18.77 13.46
N ILE A 698 -32.88 -18.05 14.34
CA ILE A 698 -33.77 -16.95 13.89
C ILE A 698 -32.89 -15.71 13.74
N ASP A 699 -32.64 -15.29 12.51
CA ASP A 699 -31.94 -14.04 12.21
C ASP A 699 -32.88 -12.85 12.47
N TYR A 700 -32.50 -11.96 13.39
CA TYR A 700 -33.10 -10.63 13.51
C TYR A 700 -32.14 -9.58 12.94
N CYS A 701 -32.34 -9.17 11.69
CA CYS A 701 -31.74 -7.94 11.17
C CYS A 701 -32.72 -6.78 11.39
N VAL A 702 -32.46 -5.93 12.39
CA VAL A 702 -33.26 -4.72 12.60
C VAL A 702 -32.66 -3.57 11.80
N PHE A 703 -33.40 -3.11 10.80
CA PHE A 703 -33.07 -1.96 9.97
C PHE A 703 -33.92 -0.75 10.45
N CYS A 704 -33.28 0.37 10.77
CA CYS A 704 -33.97 1.64 10.97
C CYS A 704 -33.67 2.55 9.76
N LEU A 705 -34.69 2.82 8.94
CA LEU A 705 -34.60 3.70 7.77
C LEU A 705 -34.84 5.19 8.10
N ALA A 706 -34.86 5.56 9.39
CA ALA A 706 -34.93 6.95 9.80
C ALA A 706 -33.53 7.49 10.12
N GLY A 707 -32.99 8.24 9.17
CA GLY A 707 -31.96 9.25 9.44
C GLY A 707 -30.52 8.81 9.21
N HIS A 708 -30.07 8.90 7.96
CA HIS A 708 -28.67 9.15 7.59
C HIS A 708 -28.12 10.49 8.14
N SER A 709 -28.80 11.12 9.09
CA SER A 709 -28.53 12.47 9.58
C SER A 709 -28.50 12.58 11.12
N ALA A 710 -28.67 11.48 11.87
CA ALA A 710 -28.65 11.52 13.33
C ALA A 710 -27.22 11.29 13.90
N PRO A 711 -26.65 12.17 14.74
CA PRO A 711 -25.23 12.13 15.14
C PRO A 711 -24.74 10.94 15.99
N ASN A 712 -25.53 9.89 16.21
CA ASN A 712 -25.20 8.84 17.19
C ASN A 712 -25.63 7.41 16.78
N THR A 713 -25.71 7.12 15.48
CA THR A 713 -26.04 5.76 15.01
C THR A 713 -24.86 4.80 15.24
N ARG A 714 -25.10 3.66 15.92
CA ARG A 714 -24.08 2.61 16.12
C ARG A 714 -24.25 1.50 15.08
N ARG A 715 -23.13 0.94 14.60
CA ARG A 715 -23.10 -0.16 13.60
C ARG A 715 -22.85 -1.48 14.29
N CYS A 716 -23.55 -2.53 13.86
CA CYS A 716 -23.19 -3.89 14.23
C CYS A 716 -21.83 -4.26 13.57
N PRO A 717 -20.82 -4.74 14.31
CA PRO A 717 -19.51 -5.03 13.73
C PRO A 717 -19.50 -6.28 12.82
N ALA A 718 -20.51 -7.14 12.92
CA ALA A 718 -20.58 -8.37 12.12
C ALA A 718 -21.30 -8.16 10.77
N CYS A 719 -22.40 -7.41 10.74
CA CYS A 719 -23.24 -7.24 9.54
C CYS A 719 -23.38 -5.79 9.06
N GLN A 720 -22.84 -4.82 9.80
CA GLN A 720 -22.91 -3.37 9.52
C GLN A 720 -24.31 -2.75 9.45
N ALA A 721 -25.36 -3.44 9.91
CA ALA A 721 -26.70 -2.86 10.05
C ALA A 721 -26.70 -1.69 11.04
N VAL A 722 -27.54 -0.68 10.77
CA VAL A 722 -27.61 0.60 11.50
C VAL A 722 -28.94 0.69 12.25
N ALA A 723 -28.89 0.94 13.56
CA ALA A 723 -30.07 1.18 14.39
C ALA A 723 -29.93 2.51 15.15
N CYS A 724 -31.03 3.26 15.28
CA CYS A 724 -31.06 4.44 16.14
C CYS A 724 -31.07 4.02 17.63
N PRO A 725 -30.71 4.92 18.56
CA PRO A 725 -30.63 4.61 19.99
C PRO A 725 -31.93 4.00 20.56
N THR A 726 -33.10 4.47 20.11
CA THR A 726 -34.41 3.96 20.56
C THR A 726 -34.65 2.52 20.10
N CYS A 727 -34.38 2.21 18.83
CA CYS A 727 -34.50 0.84 18.29
C CYS A 727 -33.50 -0.11 18.96
N PHE A 728 -32.29 0.37 19.25
CA PHE A 728 -31.28 -0.40 19.99
C PHE A 728 -31.75 -0.77 21.41
N ILE A 729 -32.39 0.16 22.13
CA ILE A 729 -32.96 -0.11 23.46
C ILE A 729 -34.12 -1.11 23.37
N ALA A 730 -34.99 -1.01 22.37
CA ALA A 730 -36.08 -1.95 22.16
C ALA A 730 -35.58 -3.38 21.89
N VAL A 731 -34.56 -3.54 21.06
CA VAL A 731 -33.89 -4.83 20.80
C VAL A 731 -33.28 -5.39 22.08
N ARG A 732 -32.60 -4.56 22.87
CA ARG A 732 -32.02 -4.97 24.16
C ARG A 732 -33.08 -5.41 25.18
N ASN A 733 -34.28 -4.85 25.11
CA ASN A 733 -35.38 -5.23 25.99
C ASN A 733 -36.04 -6.55 25.55
N LEU A 734 -36.15 -6.81 24.25
CA LEU A 734 -36.57 -8.10 23.68
C LEU A 734 -35.59 -9.23 24.04
N ASP A 735 -34.29 -8.96 23.97
CA ASP A 735 -33.24 -9.92 24.39
C ASP A 735 -33.38 -10.36 25.85
N ARG A 736 -33.85 -9.45 26.72
CA ARG A 736 -34.05 -9.74 28.15
C ARG A 736 -35.31 -10.54 28.46
N THR A 737 -36.26 -10.63 27.54
CA THR A 737 -37.58 -11.25 27.78
C THR A 737 -37.76 -12.61 27.10
N VAL A 738 -36.84 -13.05 26.24
CA VAL A 738 -36.89 -14.37 25.60
C VAL A 738 -36.34 -15.44 26.57
N PRO A 739 -37.15 -16.38 27.08
CA PRO A 739 -36.66 -17.46 27.92
C PRO A 739 -35.79 -18.41 27.10
N ALA A 740 -34.61 -18.76 27.62
CA ALA A 740 -33.73 -19.75 27.00
C ALA A 740 -34.46 -21.09 26.82
N ARG A 741 -34.71 -21.52 25.57
CA ARG A 741 -35.13 -22.89 25.31
C ARG A 741 -33.91 -23.80 25.45
N ARG A 742 -34.01 -24.80 26.33
CA ARG A 742 -33.01 -25.84 26.52
C ARG A 742 -32.99 -26.74 25.28
N GLY A 743 -31.84 -26.95 24.63
CA GLY A 743 -31.73 -28.04 23.65
C GLY A 743 -30.52 -28.05 22.73
N ASP A 744 -29.95 -26.92 22.34
CA ASP A 744 -28.79 -26.87 21.45
C ASP A 744 -27.67 -25.99 22.04
N GLY A 745 -26.45 -26.51 22.00
CA GLY A 745 -25.29 -25.98 22.72
C GLY A 745 -24.72 -24.65 22.23
N THR A 746 -25.52 -23.76 21.63
CA THR A 746 -25.07 -22.43 21.20
C THR A 746 -25.51 -21.35 22.18
N ARG A 747 -24.64 -21.01 23.13
CA ARG A 747 -24.75 -19.73 23.84
C ARG A 747 -24.40 -18.62 22.85
N ALA A 748 -25.40 -17.89 22.34
CA ALA A 748 -25.15 -16.59 21.73
C ALA A 748 -24.60 -15.66 22.83
N GLN A 749 -23.27 -15.54 22.88
CA GLN A 749 -22.59 -14.58 23.75
C GLN A 749 -22.31 -13.32 22.95
N TYR A 750 -23.07 -12.25 23.18
CA TYR A 750 -22.67 -10.91 22.79
C TYR A 750 -22.18 -10.16 24.04
N ILE A 751 -20.91 -9.75 24.04
CA ILE A 751 -20.33 -8.85 25.03
C ILE A 751 -20.45 -7.43 24.48
N ALA A 752 -21.04 -6.52 25.27
CA ALA A 752 -21.06 -5.10 24.97
C ALA A 752 -19.83 -4.42 25.59
N SER A 753 -19.01 -3.76 24.77
CA SER A 753 -18.04 -2.76 25.23
C SER A 753 -18.58 -1.36 24.95
N GLY A 754 -18.62 -0.56 26.02
CA GLY A 754 -18.98 0.85 26.00
C GLY A 754 -17.87 1.74 25.43
N GLY A 755 -18.28 2.94 25.02
CA GLY A 755 -17.56 3.92 24.22
C GLY A 755 -18.51 4.46 23.18
#